data_AF-A0A9E4AY37-F1
#
_entry.id   AF-A0A9E4AY37-F1
#
_cell.length_a   1.000
_cell.length_b   1.000
_cell.length_c   1.000
_cell.angle_alpha   90.00
_cell.angle_beta   90.00
_cell.angle_gamma   90.00
#
_symmetry.space_group_name_H-M   'P 1'
#
loop_
_entity.id
_entity.type
_entity.pdbx_description
1 polymer ?
#
loop_
_entity_poly.entity_id
_entity_poly.type
_entity_poly.pdbx_seq_one_letter_code
_entity_poly.pdbx_strand_id
1 'polypeptide(L)'
;MQSQDVIEEQYREAVELLVEKVQKDPYILAAIVAGSFSYAQVWEKSDLDVELIGRDAIRPTQSFFSLVENGVNIHANISPRNAFKQAIESAQQGSFMHSYFSHSTLLFSHDATIQEWYDKNANLDNIGERDKQFRLLNVIASTLPSLVYAEKQFYVNKDCLTCFLSLLNVVQGLARLEVLLNNEIPAREVIQPALRYNPDFFNRVYTDLINCEKNETVIQDTLDAINTYLDEQQFIFQPILDYLIEQKAPRTNTELNADLGRGLHVNSEGVPEFDDESLDFVCQWLAWKGIIRQVAMPIKLTVKSQISVEEPAYYYDDTVGASVFAGVFPHTRDSEDIHTQIHTALDNLTDTLREDMYILAAILTSNLAADNVWEKTTPHITLILRDGTRFKQKEYQLIEDGIPFRVQLYTRSNYRKLLEGTLQGSALHSILAESRVLFSKDSLFSVEGKANVPVGDPSCLQVGERDKHSQLLNATAMVTAILAKAEKWFHLKQDMDYTFLYLTYAVRELARIEVLLHGETPRRKVIYQALAHNPSFFNAIFTDLIDKQKDETLLRDALERIDAYLEDNLQTLFKPLLNFLEESGEERTITDIYTHFGSRQLAFELACEWLAQKGIIEQFSAPIRLTKDSQTSVEEPAYYFDAHNPFL
;
A
#
# COMPACT_ATOMS: atom_id res chain seq x y z
N MET A 1 4.14 -17.63 -27.05
CA MET A 1 4.79 -18.20 -25.85
C MET A 1 5.87 -19.18 -26.26
N GLN A 2 7.08 -18.93 -25.78
CA GLN A 2 8.12 -19.95 -25.74
C GLN A 2 7.71 -21.09 -24.79
N SER A 3 8.33 -22.26 -24.90
CA SER A 3 8.12 -23.34 -23.93
C SER A 3 8.66 -22.94 -22.57
N GLN A 4 7.99 -23.37 -21.49
CA GLN A 4 8.37 -23.03 -20.12
C GLN A 4 9.84 -23.39 -19.80
N ASP A 5 10.33 -24.54 -20.26
CA ASP A 5 11.72 -24.96 -20.06
C ASP A 5 12.74 -23.99 -20.66
N VAL A 6 12.41 -23.35 -21.79
CA VAL A 6 13.29 -22.36 -22.45
C VAL A 6 13.32 -21.06 -21.65
N ILE A 7 12.17 -20.64 -21.12
CA ILE A 7 12.07 -19.44 -20.26
C ILE A 7 12.85 -19.69 -18.96
N GLU A 8 12.66 -20.83 -18.30
CA GLU A 8 13.37 -21.15 -17.05
C GLU A 8 14.88 -21.22 -17.25
N GLU A 9 15.34 -21.77 -18.37
CA GLU A 9 16.76 -21.82 -18.69
C GLU A 9 17.32 -20.43 -19.01
N GLN A 10 16.61 -19.59 -19.77
CA GLN A 10 17.02 -18.21 -20.04
C GLN A 10 17.23 -17.41 -18.74
N TYR A 11 16.33 -17.56 -17.76
CA TYR A 11 16.45 -16.90 -16.47
C TYR A 11 17.61 -17.46 -15.63
N ARG A 12 17.86 -18.78 -15.68
CA ARG A 12 19.02 -19.40 -15.04
C ARG A 12 20.31 -18.84 -15.62
N GLU A 13 20.44 -18.81 -16.94
CA GLU A 13 21.59 -18.24 -17.64
C GLU A 13 21.78 -16.74 -17.31
N ALA A 14 20.70 -15.96 -17.24
CA ALA A 14 20.76 -14.55 -16.87
C ALA A 14 21.33 -14.34 -15.45
N VAL A 15 20.88 -15.14 -14.48
CA VAL A 15 21.39 -15.11 -13.11
C VAL A 15 22.86 -15.54 -13.06
N GLU A 16 23.23 -16.61 -13.76
CA GLU A 16 24.62 -17.09 -13.82
C GLU A 16 25.56 -16.02 -14.41
N LEU A 17 25.15 -15.35 -15.49
CA LEU A 17 25.91 -14.25 -16.11
C LEU A 17 26.08 -13.05 -15.17
N LEU A 18 25.01 -12.65 -14.48
CA LEU A 18 25.08 -11.58 -13.48
C LEU A 18 26.07 -11.98 -12.37
N VAL A 19 25.93 -13.18 -11.82
CA VAL A 19 26.79 -13.69 -10.74
C VAL A 19 28.25 -13.72 -11.19
N GLU A 20 28.55 -14.19 -12.40
CA GLU A 20 29.92 -14.24 -12.92
C GLU A 20 30.57 -12.84 -13.00
N LYS A 21 29.80 -11.81 -13.37
CA LYS A 21 30.28 -10.41 -13.41
C LYS A 21 30.44 -9.84 -12.01
N VAL A 22 29.42 -9.97 -11.18
CA VAL A 22 29.37 -9.35 -9.85
C VAL A 22 30.38 -9.98 -8.89
N GLN A 23 30.61 -11.30 -8.96
CA GLN A 23 31.61 -11.98 -8.13
C GLN A 23 33.05 -11.49 -8.35
N LYS A 24 33.36 -10.96 -9.54
CA LYS A 24 34.67 -10.40 -9.87
C LYS A 24 34.89 -9.02 -9.23
N ASP A 25 33.83 -8.36 -8.76
CA ASP A 25 33.93 -7.07 -8.09
C ASP A 25 34.26 -7.24 -6.59
N PRO A 26 35.47 -6.85 -6.13
CA PRO A 26 35.88 -7.05 -4.74
C PRO A 26 35.11 -6.17 -3.73
N TYR A 27 34.30 -5.21 -4.18
CA TYR A 27 33.45 -4.38 -3.34
C TYR A 27 32.09 -5.02 -3.03
N ILE A 28 31.69 -6.03 -3.82
CA ILE A 28 30.50 -6.83 -3.58
C ILE A 28 30.90 -8.11 -2.85
N LEU A 29 30.23 -8.37 -1.74
CA LEU A 29 30.51 -9.48 -0.83
C LEU A 29 29.56 -10.64 -1.06
N ALA A 30 28.30 -10.39 -1.41
CA ALA A 30 27.30 -11.42 -1.65
C ALA A 30 26.21 -10.93 -2.61
N ALA A 31 25.45 -11.87 -3.16
CA ALA A 31 24.23 -11.58 -3.92
C ALA A 31 23.12 -12.55 -3.51
N ILE A 32 21.91 -12.01 -3.32
CA ILE A 32 20.70 -12.74 -2.98
C ILE A 32 19.68 -12.47 -4.09
N VAL A 33 19.01 -13.51 -4.59
CA VAL A 33 17.86 -13.36 -5.49
C VAL A 33 16.57 -13.66 -4.75
N ALA A 34 15.53 -12.87 -4.99
CA ALA A 34 14.20 -13.03 -4.44
C ALA A 34 13.14 -13.08 -5.55
N GLY A 35 11.88 -13.22 -5.15
CA GLY A 35 10.76 -13.20 -6.08
C GLY A 35 10.55 -14.55 -6.78
N SER A 36 9.83 -14.51 -7.91
CA SER A 36 9.30 -15.74 -8.54
C SER A 36 10.38 -16.73 -8.98
N PHE A 37 11.61 -16.29 -9.24
CA PHE A 37 12.71 -17.18 -9.61
C PHE A 37 13.19 -18.07 -8.46
N SER A 38 13.10 -17.59 -7.22
CA SER A 38 13.63 -18.33 -6.05
C SER A 38 12.68 -19.43 -5.56
N TYR A 39 11.36 -19.15 -5.53
CA TYR A 39 10.39 -20.05 -4.89
C TYR A 39 9.13 -20.34 -5.72
N ALA A 40 8.98 -19.72 -6.89
CA ALA A 40 7.81 -19.87 -7.73
C ALA A 40 8.19 -20.22 -9.18
N GLN A 41 7.24 -20.08 -10.10
CA GLN A 41 7.47 -20.31 -11.51
C GLN A 41 7.67 -18.98 -12.23
N VAL A 42 8.76 -18.82 -13.00
CA VAL A 42 8.99 -17.65 -13.84
C VAL A 42 8.12 -17.68 -15.10
N TRP A 43 7.94 -16.51 -15.71
CA TRP A 43 7.14 -16.27 -16.91
C TRP A 43 7.90 -15.28 -17.81
N GLU A 44 7.66 -15.27 -19.12
CA GLU A 44 8.43 -14.44 -20.09
C GLU A 44 8.44 -12.93 -19.73
N LYS A 45 7.37 -12.42 -19.10
CA LYS A 45 7.26 -11.03 -18.60
C LYS A 45 7.67 -10.85 -17.13
N SER A 46 8.42 -11.78 -16.55
CA SER A 46 8.89 -11.64 -15.15
C SER A 46 10.15 -10.78 -15.07
N ASP A 47 10.36 -10.27 -13.87
CA ASP A 47 11.53 -9.55 -13.43
C ASP A 47 12.29 -10.40 -12.39
N LEU A 48 13.59 -10.12 -12.23
CA LEU A 48 14.44 -10.69 -11.19
C LEU A 48 14.75 -9.64 -10.12
N ASP A 49 14.36 -9.90 -8.88
CA ASP A 49 14.71 -9.06 -7.73
C ASP A 49 16.04 -9.53 -7.14
N VAL A 50 17.08 -8.67 -7.13
CA VAL A 50 18.41 -9.01 -6.61
C VAL A 50 18.85 -8.02 -5.52
N GLU A 51 19.27 -8.53 -4.37
CA GLU A 51 19.96 -7.75 -3.34
C GLU A 51 21.46 -8.05 -3.37
N LEU A 52 22.27 -7.03 -3.65
CA LEU A 52 23.72 -7.10 -3.62
C LEU A 52 24.23 -6.55 -2.30
N ILE A 53 25.07 -7.32 -1.61
CA ILE A 53 25.63 -6.92 -0.31
C ILE A 53 27.04 -6.40 -0.53
N GLY A 54 27.24 -5.11 -0.26
CA GLY A 54 28.52 -4.44 -0.37
C GLY A 54 29.30 -4.36 0.93
N ARG A 55 30.56 -3.90 0.87
CA ARG A 55 31.30 -3.46 2.07
C ARG A 55 30.58 -2.30 2.77
N ASP A 56 30.84 -2.09 4.06
CA ASP A 56 30.17 -1.01 4.82
C ASP A 56 30.41 0.39 4.26
N ALA A 57 31.60 0.63 3.71
CA ALA A 57 31.95 1.89 3.06
C ALA A 57 31.64 1.90 1.55
N ILE A 58 30.73 1.03 1.09
CA ILE A 58 30.36 0.97 -0.33
C ILE A 58 29.81 2.32 -0.80
N ARG A 59 30.15 2.67 -2.04
CA ARG A 59 29.71 3.91 -2.68
C ARG A 59 28.99 3.54 -3.97
N PRO A 60 27.72 3.10 -3.89
CA PRO A 60 26.92 2.83 -5.07
C PRO A 60 26.88 4.07 -5.96
N THR A 61 26.85 3.85 -7.27
CA THR A 61 26.61 4.94 -8.24
C THR A 61 25.15 5.38 -8.22
N GLN A 62 24.25 4.49 -7.81
CA GLN A 62 22.80 4.68 -7.75
C GLN A 62 22.21 4.04 -6.51
N SER A 63 20.97 4.40 -6.18
CA SER A 63 20.24 3.81 -5.05
C SER A 63 19.52 2.52 -5.43
N PHE A 64 19.10 2.40 -6.69
CA PHE A 64 18.43 1.27 -7.31
C PHE A 64 18.97 1.13 -8.73
N PHE A 65 19.08 -0.11 -9.22
CA PHE A 65 19.61 -0.43 -10.54
C PHE A 65 18.59 -1.24 -11.32
N SER A 66 18.29 -0.80 -12.55
CA SER A 66 17.69 -1.66 -13.56
C SER A 66 18.82 -2.22 -14.41
N LEU A 67 19.01 -3.53 -14.35
CA LEU A 67 20.05 -4.27 -15.06
C LEU A 67 19.39 -5.19 -16.09
N VAL A 68 20.18 -5.69 -17.04
CA VAL A 68 19.71 -6.65 -18.04
C VAL A 68 20.78 -7.70 -18.32
N GLU A 69 20.41 -8.97 -18.28
CA GLU A 69 21.29 -10.08 -18.69
C GLU A 69 20.50 -11.09 -19.51
N ASN A 70 21.04 -11.52 -20.64
CA ASN A 70 20.37 -12.46 -21.56
C ASN A 70 18.93 -12.07 -21.93
N GLY A 71 18.65 -10.76 -22.04
CA GLY A 71 17.31 -10.23 -22.31
C GLY A 71 16.32 -10.29 -21.14
N VAL A 72 16.77 -10.66 -19.93
CA VAL A 72 15.97 -10.66 -18.70
C VAL A 72 16.27 -9.40 -17.90
N ASN A 73 15.22 -8.67 -17.50
CA ASN A 73 15.34 -7.49 -16.66
C ASN A 73 15.57 -7.90 -15.19
N ILE A 74 16.53 -7.24 -14.56
CA ILE A 74 16.96 -7.50 -13.19
C ILE A 74 16.87 -6.18 -12.41
N HIS A 75 16.06 -6.15 -11.38
CA HIS A 75 15.93 -5.03 -10.45
C HIS A 75 16.83 -5.28 -9.25
N ALA A 76 17.88 -4.48 -9.11
CA ALA A 76 18.92 -4.69 -8.13
C ALA A 76 19.08 -3.52 -7.15
N ASN A 77 19.24 -3.85 -5.87
CA ASN A 77 19.62 -2.90 -4.83
C ASN A 77 20.98 -3.26 -4.23
N ILE A 78 21.70 -2.26 -3.73
CA ILE A 78 22.99 -2.46 -3.06
C ILE A 78 22.92 -2.00 -1.61
N SER A 79 23.03 -2.95 -0.69
CA SER A 79 23.00 -2.71 0.76
C SER A 79 24.41 -2.81 1.35
N PRO A 80 24.83 -1.87 2.23
CA PRO A 80 26.03 -2.07 3.05
C PRO A 80 25.90 -3.31 3.94
N ARG A 81 26.99 -4.05 4.15
CA ARG A 81 27.01 -5.28 4.98
C ARG A 81 26.35 -5.13 6.35
N ASN A 82 26.61 -4.05 7.09
CA ASN A 82 25.99 -3.82 8.39
C ASN A 82 24.50 -3.49 8.30
N ALA A 83 24.06 -2.85 7.21
CA ALA A 83 22.64 -2.63 6.96
C ALA A 83 21.94 -3.95 6.68
N PHE A 84 22.54 -4.82 5.86
CA PHE A 84 22.05 -6.19 5.65
C PHE A 84 21.98 -6.99 6.94
N LYS A 85 23.06 -6.97 7.74
CA LYS A 85 23.08 -7.62 9.06
C LYS A 85 21.90 -7.15 9.92
N GLN A 86 21.71 -5.85 10.01
CA GLN A 86 20.62 -5.28 10.79
C GLN A 86 19.26 -5.73 10.24
N ALA A 87 19.05 -5.67 8.93
CA ALA A 87 17.80 -6.08 8.29
C ALA A 87 17.48 -7.56 8.55
N ILE A 88 18.44 -8.46 8.35
CA ILE A 88 18.20 -9.90 8.48
C ILE A 88 18.09 -10.37 9.95
N GLU A 89 18.87 -9.78 10.88
CA GLU A 89 18.78 -10.12 12.31
C GLU A 89 17.56 -9.49 13.00
N SER A 90 17.05 -8.37 12.49
CA SER A 90 15.85 -7.69 13.02
C SER A 90 14.56 -8.10 12.33
N ALA A 91 14.63 -8.94 11.30
CA ALA A 91 13.46 -9.51 10.63
C ALA A 91 12.66 -10.35 11.63
N GLN A 92 11.66 -9.71 12.22
CA GLN A 92 10.74 -10.35 13.16
C GLN A 92 10.02 -11.50 12.44
N GLN A 93 9.84 -12.64 13.09
CA GLN A 93 9.25 -13.81 12.46
C GLN A 93 7.83 -13.51 11.96
N GLY A 94 7.49 -14.01 10.77
CA GLY A 94 6.24 -13.74 10.07
C GLY A 94 6.10 -12.34 9.43
N SER A 95 7.13 -11.49 9.50
CA SER A 95 7.16 -10.18 8.80
C SER A 95 7.27 -10.31 7.29
N PHE A 96 7.06 -9.19 6.59
CA PHE A 96 7.46 -9.09 5.18
C PHE A 96 8.93 -9.44 4.97
N MET A 97 9.84 -8.90 5.78
CA MET A 97 11.29 -9.18 5.64
C MET A 97 11.62 -10.66 5.91
N HIS A 98 10.93 -11.29 6.86
CA HIS A 98 11.05 -12.73 7.10
C HIS A 98 10.56 -13.53 5.89
N SER A 99 9.42 -13.16 5.31
CA SER A 99 8.93 -13.78 4.07
C SER A 99 9.89 -13.56 2.91
N TYR A 100 10.45 -12.36 2.77
CA TYR A 100 11.40 -12.03 1.71
C TYR A 100 12.64 -12.91 1.79
N PHE A 101 13.27 -13.00 2.97
CA PHE A 101 14.48 -13.81 3.14
C PHE A 101 14.20 -15.31 3.06
N SER A 102 13.11 -15.81 3.65
CA SER A 102 12.75 -17.24 3.60
C SER A 102 12.41 -17.75 2.20
N HIS A 103 11.97 -16.86 1.32
CA HIS A 103 11.68 -17.15 -0.08
C HIS A 103 12.76 -16.59 -1.03
N SER A 104 13.95 -16.33 -0.51
CA SER A 104 15.10 -15.90 -1.31
C SER A 104 16.13 -17.03 -1.46
N THR A 105 17.09 -16.82 -2.36
CA THR A 105 18.24 -17.72 -2.52
C THR A 105 19.53 -16.90 -2.47
N LEU A 106 20.43 -17.25 -1.55
CA LEU A 106 21.80 -16.72 -1.56
C LEU A 106 22.58 -17.33 -2.72
N LEU A 107 22.89 -16.51 -3.72
CA LEU A 107 23.58 -16.93 -4.95
C LEU A 107 25.08 -17.17 -4.71
N PHE A 108 25.72 -16.29 -3.93
CA PHE A 108 27.09 -16.47 -3.48
C PHE A 108 27.41 -15.59 -2.27
N SER A 109 28.49 -15.93 -1.55
CA SER A 109 29.12 -15.05 -0.57
C SER A 109 30.64 -15.25 -0.50
N HIS A 110 31.39 -14.15 -0.51
CA HIS A 110 32.82 -14.07 -0.17
C HIS A 110 33.06 -13.82 1.33
N ASP A 111 32.00 -13.58 2.10
CA ASP A 111 32.04 -13.34 3.55
C ASP A 111 31.31 -14.46 4.30
N ALA A 112 32.07 -15.25 5.07
CA ALA A 112 31.53 -16.37 5.83
C ALA A 112 30.48 -15.95 6.87
N THR A 113 30.52 -14.71 7.37
CA THR A 113 29.53 -14.22 8.34
C THR A 113 28.21 -13.84 7.70
N ILE A 114 28.21 -13.37 6.44
CA ILE A 114 26.97 -13.15 5.68
C ILE A 114 26.28 -14.50 5.46
N GLN A 115 27.04 -15.53 5.07
CA GLN A 115 26.53 -16.89 4.94
C GLN A 115 25.91 -17.39 6.25
N GLU A 116 26.61 -17.22 7.37
CA GLU A 116 26.10 -17.62 8.70
C GLU A 116 24.79 -16.91 9.07
N TRP A 117 24.69 -15.59 8.85
CA TRP A 117 23.45 -14.84 9.12
C TRP A 117 22.31 -15.28 8.21
N TYR A 118 22.61 -15.52 6.94
CA TYR A 118 21.63 -16.00 5.98
C TYR A 118 21.12 -17.39 6.38
N ASP A 119 22.02 -18.35 6.57
CA ASP A 119 21.66 -19.73 6.93
C ASP A 119 20.85 -19.81 8.22
N LYS A 120 21.15 -18.92 9.18
CA LYS A 120 20.48 -18.87 10.49
C LYS A 120 19.10 -18.22 10.44
N ASN A 121 18.91 -17.17 9.64
CA ASN A 121 17.73 -16.31 9.72
C ASN A 121 16.80 -16.43 8.50
N ALA A 122 17.30 -16.83 7.33
CA ALA A 122 16.48 -17.06 6.13
C ALA A 122 15.78 -18.42 6.19
N ASN A 123 16.44 -19.47 6.70
CA ASN A 123 15.88 -20.83 6.78
C ASN A 123 14.98 -21.08 8.00
N LEU A 124 14.39 -20.03 8.59
CA LEU A 124 13.51 -20.16 9.75
C LEU A 124 12.07 -20.43 9.29
N ASP A 125 11.78 -21.67 8.94
CA ASP A 125 10.40 -22.07 8.56
C ASP A 125 9.40 -22.01 9.74
N ASN A 126 9.87 -21.74 10.96
CA ASN A 126 9.06 -21.77 12.17
C ASN A 126 8.91 -20.39 12.80
N ILE A 127 7.68 -20.05 13.17
CA ILE A 127 7.32 -18.82 13.89
C ILE A 127 7.10 -19.18 15.36
N GLY A 128 7.90 -18.61 16.25
CA GLY A 128 7.76 -18.76 17.69
C GLY A 128 6.41 -18.22 18.16
N GLU A 129 5.81 -18.88 19.14
CA GLU A 129 4.43 -18.60 19.59
C GLU A 129 4.19 -17.12 19.96
N ARG A 130 5.15 -16.47 20.61
CA ARG A 130 5.04 -15.04 20.95
C ARG A 130 5.00 -14.16 19.69
N ASP A 131 5.91 -14.39 18.75
CA ASP A 131 5.99 -13.62 17.51
C ASP A 131 4.75 -13.87 16.65
N LYS A 132 4.27 -15.12 16.60
CA LYS A 132 2.99 -15.47 15.97
C LYS A 132 1.82 -14.68 16.53
N GLN A 133 1.68 -14.59 17.86
CA GLN A 133 0.61 -13.82 18.49
C GLN A 133 0.64 -12.34 18.10
N PHE A 134 1.82 -11.70 18.16
CA PHE A 134 1.95 -10.30 17.73
C PHE A 134 1.73 -10.12 16.22
N ARG A 135 2.07 -11.12 15.39
CA ARG A 135 1.81 -11.08 13.95
C ARG A 135 0.34 -11.16 13.61
N LEU A 136 -0.39 -12.07 14.24
CA LEU A 136 -1.84 -12.15 14.10
C LEU A 136 -2.48 -10.81 14.47
N LEU A 137 -2.00 -10.17 15.54
CA LEU A 137 -2.47 -8.84 15.95
C LEU A 137 -2.17 -7.74 14.91
N ASN A 138 -1.01 -7.77 14.25
CA ASN A 138 -0.67 -6.81 13.18
C ASN A 138 -1.50 -7.00 11.92
N VAL A 139 -1.72 -8.26 11.51
CA VAL A 139 -2.56 -8.55 10.35
C VAL A 139 -3.99 -8.10 10.61
N ILE A 140 -4.55 -8.34 11.80
CA ILE A 140 -5.91 -7.87 12.10
C ILE A 140 -5.98 -6.33 12.22
N ALA A 141 -4.94 -5.67 12.73
CA ALA A 141 -4.87 -4.21 12.81
C ALA A 141 -4.95 -3.53 11.44
N SER A 142 -4.28 -4.09 10.42
CA SER A 142 -4.37 -3.63 9.03
C SER A 142 -5.65 -4.06 8.30
N THR A 143 -6.27 -5.17 8.72
CA THR A 143 -7.47 -5.74 8.06
C THR A 143 -8.77 -5.08 8.51
N LEU A 144 -8.92 -4.78 9.81
CA LEU A 144 -10.16 -4.22 10.37
C LEU A 144 -10.62 -2.90 9.74
N PRO A 145 -9.74 -1.93 9.40
CA PRO A 145 -10.16 -0.71 8.70
C PRO A 145 -10.88 -0.99 7.39
N SER A 146 -10.43 -2.00 6.62
CA SER A 146 -11.08 -2.41 5.37
C SER A 146 -12.43 -3.06 5.61
N LEU A 147 -12.57 -3.86 6.68
CA LEU A 147 -13.85 -4.45 7.06
C LEU A 147 -14.86 -3.39 7.47
N VAL A 148 -14.48 -2.46 8.34
CA VAL A 148 -15.36 -1.35 8.76
C VAL A 148 -15.72 -0.45 7.58
N TYR A 149 -14.79 -0.23 6.65
CA TYR A 149 -15.10 0.49 5.41
C TYR A 149 -16.10 -0.27 4.53
N ALA A 150 -15.96 -1.60 4.38
CA ALA A 150 -16.89 -2.45 3.65
C ALA A 150 -18.30 -2.40 4.27
N GLU A 151 -18.39 -2.51 5.60
CA GLU A 151 -19.64 -2.37 6.36
C GLU A 151 -20.27 -0.99 6.12
N LYS A 152 -19.48 0.10 6.15
CA LYS A 152 -19.98 1.45 5.83
C LYS A 152 -20.58 1.50 4.42
N GLN A 153 -19.89 0.94 3.43
CA GLN A 153 -20.41 0.93 2.06
C GLN A 153 -21.73 0.17 1.96
N PHE A 154 -21.84 -0.94 2.67
CA PHE A 154 -23.03 -1.77 2.64
C PHE A 154 -24.20 -1.18 3.44
N TYR A 155 -24.01 -0.93 4.74
CA TYR A 155 -25.10 -0.54 5.62
C TYR A 155 -25.56 0.90 5.40
N VAL A 156 -24.63 1.81 5.12
CA VAL A 156 -24.90 3.26 5.02
C VAL A 156 -25.06 3.69 3.58
N ASN A 157 -24.09 3.37 2.72
CA ASN A 157 -24.10 3.86 1.34
C ASN A 157 -24.94 3.02 0.38
N LYS A 158 -25.38 1.82 0.80
CA LYS A 158 -26.08 0.84 -0.05
C LYS A 158 -25.31 0.54 -1.35
N ASP A 159 -23.98 0.52 -1.24
CA ASP A 159 -23.05 0.38 -2.35
C ASP A 159 -22.39 -1.00 -2.30
N CYS A 160 -23.09 -2.00 -2.87
CA CYS A 160 -22.62 -3.38 -2.91
C CYS A 160 -21.30 -3.52 -3.69
N LEU A 161 -21.12 -2.70 -4.73
CA LEU A 161 -19.92 -2.72 -5.57
C LEU A 161 -18.66 -2.33 -4.78
N THR A 162 -18.70 -1.18 -4.11
CA THR A 162 -17.56 -0.71 -3.32
C THR A 162 -17.37 -1.57 -2.07
N CYS A 163 -18.45 -2.14 -1.52
CA CYS A 163 -18.37 -3.13 -0.45
C CYS A 163 -17.59 -4.38 -0.91
N PHE A 164 -17.98 -4.98 -2.04
CA PHE A 164 -17.30 -6.13 -2.62
C PHE A 164 -15.80 -5.90 -2.85
N LEU A 165 -15.42 -4.77 -3.46
CA LEU A 165 -14.00 -4.42 -3.65
C LEU A 165 -13.24 -4.31 -2.33
N SER A 166 -13.90 -3.82 -1.28
CA SER A 166 -13.30 -3.72 0.05
C SER A 166 -13.19 -5.09 0.72
N LEU A 167 -14.16 -5.99 0.51
CA LEU A 167 -14.14 -7.36 0.99
C LEU A 167 -12.96 -8.16 0.40
N LEU A 168 -12.56 -7.93 -0.84
CA LEU A 168 -11.37 -8.59 -1.41
C LEU A 168 -10.08 -8.28 -0.62
N ASN A 169 -9.96 -7.07 -0.08
CA ASN A 169 -8.84 -6.71 0.80
C ASN A 169 -8.97 -7.39 2.17
N VAL A 170 -10.19 -7.48 2.71
CA VAL A 170 -10.48 -8.18 3.97
C VAL A 170 -10.11 -9.65 3.85
N VAL A 171 -10.55 -10.34 2.79
CA VAL A 171 -10.25 -11.74 2.50
C VAL A 171 -8.74 -11.99 2.45
N GLN A 172 -7.96 -11.11 1.81
CA GLN A 172 -6.49 -11.24 1.81
C GLN A 172 -5.89 -11.12 3.21
N GLY A 173 -6.41 -10.22 4.04
CA GLY A 173 -6.02 -10.10 5.45
C GLY A 173 -6.36 -11.36 6.25
N LEU A 174 -7.57 -11.89 6.09
CA LEU A 174 -8.00 -13.13 6.75
C LEU A 174 -7.20 -14.35 6.26
N ALA A 175 -6.86 -14.40 4.97
CA ALA A 175 -6.00 -15.44 4.41
C ALA A 175 -4.59 -15.39 5.03
N ARG A 176 -4.00 -14.20 5.21
CA ARG A 176 -2.74 -14.04 5.96
C ARG A 176 -2.85 -14.56 7.40
N LEU A 177 -3.97 -14.29 8.08
CA LEU A 177 -4.22 -14.86 9.41
C LEU A 177 -4.24 -16.39 9.35
N GLU A 178 -5.01 -16.98 8.44
CA GLU A 178 -5.14 -18.43 8.32
C GLU A 178 -3.79 -19.11 8.05
N VAL A 179 -2.95 -18.55 7.18
CA VAL A 179 -1.60 -19.05 6.91
C VAL A 179 -0.73 -19.02 8.18
N LEU A 180 -0.75 -17.91 8.92
CA LEU A 180 -0.03 -17.80 10.20
C LEU A 180 -0.56 -18.79 11.24
N LEU A 181 -1.88 -18.99 11.32
CA LEU A 181 -2.51 -19.93 12.26
C LEU A 181 -2.02 -21.36 12.01
N ASN A 182 -1.73 -21.70 10.76
CA ASN A 182 -1.20 -22.99 10.34
C ASN A 182 0.35 -23.06 10.34
N ASN A 183 1.02 -22.10 10.98
CA ASN A 183 2.49 -22.04 11.15
C ASN A 183 3.26 -21.94 9.82
N GLU A 184 2.65 -21.39 8.78
CA GLU A 184 3.33 -21.07 7.52
C GLU A 184 3.63 -19.57 7.46
N ILE A 185 4.74 -19.20 6.81
CA ILE A 185 5.11 -17.80 6.60
C ILE A 185 4.28 -17.27 5.43
N PRO A 186 3.48 -16.21 5.60
CA PRO A 186 2.65 -15.69 4.52
C PRO A 186 3.52 -15.16 3.37
N ALA A 187 3.47 -15.85 2.22
CA ALA A 187 3.98 -15.34 0.95
C ALA A 187 3.06 -14.24 0.39
N ARG A 188 3.35 -13.73 -0.82
CA ARG A 188 2.51 -12.72 -1.47
C ARG A 188 1.10 -13.25 -1.78
N GLU A 189 0.97 -14.52 -2.14
CA GLU A 189 -0.27 -15.16 -2.59
C GLU A 189 -0.83 -16.12 -1.53
N VAL A 190 -1.55 -15.53 -0.59
CA VAL A 190 -2.03 -16.21 0.62
C VAL A 190 -3.37 -16.93 0.50
N ILE A 191 -4.18 -16.61 -0.51
CA ILE A 191 -5.56 -17.14 -0.61
C ILE A 191 -5.52 -18.63 -0.97
N GLN A 192 -4.63 -19.05 -1.86
CA GLN A 192 -4.49 -20.48 -2.22
C GLN A 192 -4.08 -21.34 -1.00
N PRO A 193 -3.05 -20.99 -0.20
CA PRO A 193 -2.81 -21.64 1.08
C PRO A 193 -4.02 -21.65 2.01
N ALA A 194 -4.70 -20.51 2.18
CA ALA A 194 -5.86 -20.39 3.06
C ALA A 194 -7.04 -21.27 2.63
N LEU A 195 -7.30 -21.41 1.31
CA LEU A 195 -8.28 -22.34 0.74
C LEU A 195 -7.97 -23.81 1.07
N ARG A 196 -6.68 -24.17 1.17
CA ARG A 196 -6.28 -25.52 1.58
C ARG A 196 -6.51 -25.75 3.08
N TYR A 197 -6.26 -24.74 3.91
CA TYR A 197 -6.39 -24.85 5.37
C TYR A 197 -7.83 -24.78 5.86
N ASN A 198 -8.64 -23.89 5.27
CA ASN A 198 -10.02 -23.64 5.69
C ASN A 198 -10.94 -23.48 4.46
N PRO A 199 -11.14 -24.57 3.69
CA PRO A 199 -11.85 -24.53 2.41
C PRO A 199 -13.29 -24.04 2.55
N ASP A 200 -14.02 -24.46 3.58
CA ASP A 200 -15.44 -24.11 3.74
C ASP A 200 -15.62 -22.59 3.90
N PHE A 201 -14.77 -21.95 4.72
CA PHE A 201 -14.81 -20.50 4.90
C PHE A 201 -14.37 -19.76 3.64
N PHE A 202 -13.19 -20.08 3.10
CA PHE A 202 -12.64 -19.33 1.95
C PHE A 202 -13.39 -19.59 0.65
N ASN A 203 -14.00 -20.76 0.44
CA ASN A 203 -14.91 -20.94 -0.68
C ASN A 203 -16.08 -19.96 -0.57
N ARG A 204 -16.70 -19.85 0.60
CA ARG A 204 -17.83 -18.96 0.83
C ARG A 204 -17.48 -17.48 0.69
N VAL A 205 -16.38 -17.02 1.32
CA VAL A 205 -16.05 -15.58 1.38
C VAL A 205 -15.20 -15.09 0.21
N TYR A 206 -14.66 -15.99 -0.61
CA TYR A 206 -13.85 -15.65 -1.78
C TYR A 206 -14.36 -16.30 -3.06
N THR A 207 -14.19 -17.61 -3.24
CA THR A 207 -14.46 -18.28 -4.52
C THR A 207 -15.91 -18.13 -4.98
N ASP A 208 -16.87 -18.43 -4.10
CA ASP A 208 -18.30 -18.25 -4.39
C ASP A 208 -18.63 -16.77 -4.55
N LEU A 209 -18.10 -15.94 -3.63
CA LEU A 209 -18.32 -14.50 -3.63
C LEU A 209 -17.91 -13.88 -4.96
N ILE A 210 -16.74 -14.21 -5.53
CA ILE A 210 -16.29 -13.62 -6.79
C ILE A 210 -17.04 -14.22 -7.99
N ASN A 211 -17.60 -15.42 -7.90
CA ASN A 211 -18.25 -16.12 -9.01
C ASN A 211 -19.78 -15.97 -9.08
N CYS A 212 -20.41 -15.18 -8.21
CA CYS A 212 -21.86 -14.95 -8.21
C CYS A 212 -22.26 -13.49 -8.51
N GLU A 213 -23.56 -13.20 -8.56
CA GLU A 213 -24.08 -11.83 -8.61
C GLU A 213 -23.95 -11.13 -7.24
N LYS A 214 -23.55 -9.84 -7.23
CA LYS A 214 -23.31 -9.05 -6.01
C LYS A 214 -24.59 -8.34 -5.58
N ASN A 215 -25.51 -9.11 -5.02
CA ASN A 215 -26.73 -8.58 -4.42
C ASN A 215 -26.61 -8.39 -2.90
N GLU A 216 -27.59 -7.72 -2.29
CA GLU A 216 -27.56 -7.39 -0.86
C GLU A 216 -27.47 -8.63 0.05
N THR A 217 -28.17 -9.71 -0.30
CA THR A 217 -28.17 -10.95 0.49
C THR A 217 -26.80 -11.61 0.49
N VAL A 218 -26.17 -11.74 -0.68
CA VAL A 218 -24.82 -12.33 -0.81
C VAL A 218 -23.79 -11.53 -0.01
N ILE A 219 -23.83 -10.19 -0.10
CA ILE A 219 -22.88 -9.33 0.62
C ILE A 219 -23.11 -9.40 2.13
N GLN A 220 -24.37 -9.39 2.59
CA GLN A 220 -24.72 -9.59 4.00
C GLN A 220 -24.21 -10.94 4.51
N ASP A 221 -24.51 -12.03 3.79
CA ASP A 221 -24.11 -13.39 4.18
C ASP A 221 -22.58 -13.54 4.27
N THR A 222 -21.84 -12.79 3.46
CA THR A 222 -20.38 -12.73 3.48
C THR A 222 -19.87 -11.95 4.69
N LEU A 223 -20.44 -10.76 4.95
CA LEU A 223 -20.10 -9.95 6.12
C LEU A 223 -20.39 -10.70 7.43
N ASP A 224 -21.49 -11.44 7.49
CA ASP A 224 -21.86 -12.27 8.64
C ASP A 224 -20.90 -13.43 8.84
N ALA A 225 -20.48 -14.09 7.75
CA ALA A 225 -19.47 -15.15 7.81
C ALA A 225 -18.12 -14.62 8.34
N ILE A 226 -17.68 -13.47 7.82
CA ILE A 226 -16.42 -12.82 8.26
C ILE A 226 -16.50 -12.42 9.74
N ASN A 227 -17.60 -11.80 10.16
CA ASN A 227 -17.79 -11.41 11.55
C ASN A 227 -17.82 -12.64 12.49
N THR A 228 -18.50 -13.72 12.08
CA THR A 228 -18.53 -14.98 12.82
C THR A 228 -17.14 -15.57 12.97
N TYR A 229 -16.37 -15.62 11.86
CA TYR A 229 -14.98 -16.08 11.89
C TYR A 229 -14.14 -15.26 12.88
N LEU A 230 -14.22 -13.93 12.84
CA LEU A 230 -13.46 -13.08 13.77
C LEU A 230 -13.89 -13.26 15.23
N ASP A 231 -15.18 -13.48 15.47
CA ASP A 231 -15.72 -13.72 16.82
C ASP A 231 -15.25 -15.07 17.39
N GLU A 232 -14.95 -16.07 16.54
CA GLU A 232 -14.36 -17.35 16.95
C GLU A 232 -12.85 -17.25 17.23
N GLN A 233 -12.16 -16.27 16.65
CA GLN A 233 -10.70 -16.08 16.75
C GLN A 233 -10.28 -15.07 17.84
N GLN A 234 -11.06 -14.96 18.93
CA GLN A 234 -10.81 -13.95 19.98
C GLN A 234 -9.41 -14.00 20.61
N PHE A 235 -8.75 -15.15 20.62
CA PHE A 235 -7.39 -15.28 21.15
C PHE A 235 -6.36 -14.40 20.44
N ILE A 236 -6.63 -13.94 19.21
CA ILE A 236 -5.76 -13.00 18.48
C ILE A 236 -5.57 -11.71 19.30
N PHE A 237 -6.58 -11.31 20.07
CA PHE A 237 -6.58 -10.09 20.87
C PHE A 237 -6.00 -10.29 22.28
N GLN A 238 -5.63 -11.52 22.65
CA GLN A 238 -5.17 -11.87 24.00
C GLN A 238 -3.99 -11.00 24.48
N PRO A 239 -3.00 -10.63 23.65
CA PRO A 239 -1.91 -9.75 24.11
C PRO A 239 -2.40 -8.39 24.65
N ILE A 240 -3.46 -7.82 24.05
CA ILE A 240 -4.08 -6.57 24.54
C ILE A 240 -4.85 -6.85 25.82
N LEU A 241 -5.64 -7.93 25.86
CA LEU A 241 -6.46 -8.28 27.01
C LEU A 241 -5.60 -8.59 28.25
N ASP A 242 -4.57 -9.41 28.10
CA ASP A 242 -3.63 -9.76 29.18
C ASP A 242 -2.96 -8.50 29.74
N TYR A 243 -2.50 -7.61 28.86
CA TYR A 243 -1.91 -6.34 29.27
C TYR A 243 -2.92 -5.50 30.07
N LEU A 244 -4.13 -5.28 29.55
CA LEU A 244 -5.15 -4.47 30.24
C LEU A 244 -5.57 -5.07 31.59
N ILE A 245 -5.66 -6.40 31.68
CA ILE A 245 -5.93 -7.13 32.93
C ILE A 245 -4.79 -6.91 33.94
N GLU A 246 -3.54 -6.98 33.49
CA GLU A 246 -2.37 -6.76 34.34
C GLU A 246 -2.30 -5.32 34.87
N GLN A 247 -2.59 -4.34 34.02
CA GLN A 247 -2.48 -2.92 34.35
C GLN A 247 -3.51 -2.42 35.37
N LYS A 248 -4.68 -3.06 35.47
CA LYS A 248 -5.77 -2.77 36.45
C LYS A 248 -6.24 -1.30 36.50
N ALA A 249 -5.96 -0.54 35.44
CA ALA A 249 -6.32 0.86 35.29
C ALA A 249 -6.41 1.17 33.80
N PRO A 250 -7.17 2.22 33.41
CA PRO A 250 -7.18 2.69 32.03
C PRO A 250 -5.77 2.96 31.50
N ARG A 251 -5.53 2.55 30.25
CA ARG A 251 -4.29 2.82 29.51
C ARG A 251 -4.62 3.51 28.21
N THR A 252 -3.96 4.64 27.96
CA THR A 252 -4.20 5.38 26.72
C THR A 252 -3.64 4.62 25.53
N ASN A 253 -4.13 4.94 24.33
CA ASN A 253 -3.58 4.41 23.08
C ASN A 253 -2.05 4.60 22.98
N THR A 254 -1.56 5.79 23.35
CA THR A 254 -0.13 6.07 23.41
C THR A 254 0.63 5.12 24.35
N GLU A 255 0.09 4.83 25.55
CA GLU A 255 0.71 3.89 26.49
C GLU A 255 0.67 2.45 25.98
N LEU A 256 -0.48 2.00 25.45
CA LEU A 256 -0.67 0.66 24.90
C LEU A 256 0.31 0.36 23.76
N ASN A 257 0.42 1.26 22.78
CA ASN A 257 1.34 1.09 21.67
C ASN A 257 2.80 1.07 22.15
N ALA A 258 3.18 1.94 23.09
CA ALA A 258 4.53 1.98 23.64
C ALA A 258 4.89 0.68 24.39
N ASP A 259 4.00 0.19 25.25
CA ASP A 259 4.28 -0.95 26.14
C ASP A 259 4.23 -2.30 25.41
N LEU A 260 3.37 -2.44 24.39
CA LEU A 260 3.31 -3.64 23.55
C LEU A 260 4.36 -3.66 22.43
N GLY A 261 5.35 -2.76 22.48
CA GLY A 261 6.46 -2.71 21.54
C GLY A 261 6.10 -2.21 20.14
N ARG A 262 4.89 -1.66 19.97
CA ARG A 262 4.42 -0.97 18.77
C ARG A 262 4.78 0.51 18.86
N GLY A 263 6.07 0.80 19.07
CA GLY A 263 6.53 2.17 19.07
C GLY A 263 6.22 2.80 17.72
N LEU A 264 5.23 3.70 17.65
CA LEU A 264 4.93 4.49 16.45
C LEU A 264 6.22 5.17 15.99
N HIS A 265 6.81 4.64 14.92
CA HIS A 265 8.21 4.87 14.61
C HIS A 265 8.56 6.35 14.52
N VAL A 266 9.58 6.73 15.28
CA VAL A 266 10.43 7.87 14.98
C VAL A 266 11.14 7.53 13.67
N ASN A 267 10.87 8.30 12.62
CA ASN A 267 11.62 8.41 11.36
C ASN A 267 12.95 7.64 11.36
N SER A 268 12.93 6.42 10.85
CA SER A 268 14.13 5.81 10.31
C SER A 268 14.08 6.08 8.81
N GLU A 269 14.66 7.20 8.39
CA GLU A 269 14.85 7.47 6.96
C GLU A 269 15.63 6.29 6.36
N GLY A 270 14.98 5.50 5.50
CA GLY A 270 15.65 4.49 4.67
C GLY A 270 15.36 3.01 4.98
N VAL A 271 14.49 2.66 5.92
CA VAL A 271 13.95 1.29 6.01
C VAL A 271 12.49 1.33 5.56
N PRO A 272 12.08 0.54 4.56
CA PRO A 272 10.68 0.52 4.15
C PRO A 272 9.77 0.08 5.31
N GLU A 273 8.77 0.90 5.61
CA GLU A 273 7.75 0.70 6.65
C GLU A 273 6.83 -0.44 6.24
N PHE A 274 7.00 -1.64 6.81
CA PHE A 274 6.10 -2.76 6.48
C PHE A 274 5.51 -3.51 7.68
N ASP A 275 5.87 -3.23 8.94
CA ASP A 275 5.65 -4.26 9.97
C ASP A 275 4.97 -3.89 11.29
N ASP A 276 4.67 -2.63 11.62
CA ASP A 276 3.99 -2.29 12.89
C ASP A 276 2.84 -1.28 12.73
N GLU A 277 1.63 -1.82 12.64
CA GLU A 277 0.37 -1.05 12.64
C GLU A 277 0.00 -0.61 14.06
N SER A 278 -0.60 0.59 14.16
CA SER A 278 -1.14 1.08 15.43
C SER A 278 -2.27 0.20 15.95
N LEU A 279 -2.30 -0.04 17.27
CA LEU A 279 -3.38 -0.78 17.93
C LEU A 279 -4.64 0.06 18.16
N ASP A 280 -4.61 1.35 17.84
CA ASP A 280 -5.69 2.30 18.14
C ASP A 280 -7.04 1.84 17.60
N PHE A 281 -7.06 1.38 16.35
CA PHE A 281 -8.28 0.92 15.69
C PHE A 281 -8.75 -0.44 16.24
N VAL A 282 -7.82 -1.31 16.63
CA VAL A 282 -8.13 -2.61 17.24
C VAL A 282 -8.81 -2.39 18.59
N CYS A 283 -8.24 -1.55 19.45
CA CYS A 283 -8.83 -1.21 20.75
C CYS A 283 -10.21 -0.55 20.57
N GLN A 284 -10.34 0.38 19.62
CA GLN A 284 -11.63 1.02 19.31
C GLN A 284 -12.67 -0.01 18.84
N TRP A 285 -12.28 -0.98 18.00
CA TRP A 285 -13.16 -2.05 17.54
C TRP A 285 -13.57 -3.01 18.67
N LEU A 286 -12.63 -3.39 19.55
CA LEU A 286 -12.93 -4.18 20.75
C LEU A 286 -13.88 -3.44 21.69
N ALA A 287 -13.76 -2.12 21.81
CA ALA A 287 -14.68 -1.29 22.57
C ALA A 287 -16.08 -1.24 21.93
N TRP A 288 -16.18 -1.16 20.60
CA TRP A 288 -17.47 -1.26 19.88
C TRP A 288 -18.13 -2.63 20.05
N LYS A 289 -17.33 -3.71 20.09
CA LYS A 289 -17.79 -5.06 20.44
C LYS A 289 -18.13 -5.22 21.92
N GLY A 290 -17.82 -4.21 22.75
CA GLY A 290 -18.05 -4.25 24.18
C GLY A 290 -17.14 -5.24 24.91
N ILE A 291 -15.99 -5.63 24.34
CA ILE A 291 -15.03 -6.55 24.97
C ILE A 291 -14.17 -5.80 26.00
N ILE A 292 -13.84 -4.55 25.71
CA ILE A 292 -13.12 -3.63 26.60
C ILE A 292 -13.91 -2.35 26.80
N ARG A 293 -13.64 -1.61 27.88
CA ARG A 293 -14.26 -0.31 28.14
C ARG A 293 -13.38 0.82 27.65
N GLN A 294 -13.99 1.86 27.09
CA GLN A 294 -13.34 3.08 26.64
C GLN A 294 -13.70 4.22 27.60
N VAL A 295 -12.69 5.00 27.99
CA VAL A 295 -12.81 6.26 28.73
C VAL A 295 -11.91 7.31 28.07
N ALA A 296 -12.14 8.57 28.40
CA ALA A 296 -11.32 9.67 27.92
C ALA A 296 -10.27 10.04 28.99
N MET A 297 -9.01 10.22 28.59
CA MET A 297 -7.93 10.63 29.49
C MET A 297 -7.20 11.86 28.96
N PRO A 298 -6.91 12.84 29.84
CA PRO A 298 -6.25 14.08 29.43
C PRO A 298 -4.80 13.84 29.01
N ILE A 299 -4.41 14.37 27.84
CA ILE A 299 -3.05 14.36 27.32
C ILE A 299 -2.63 15.74 26.81
N LYS A 300 -1.32 15.88 26.62
CA LYS A 300 -0.70 17.05 25.97
C LYS A 300 -0.04 16.62 24.67
N LEU A 301 -0.51 17.18 23.55
CA LEU A 301 0.03 16.88 22.21
C LEU A 301 1.50 17.28 22.03
N THR A 302 1.93 18.33 22.74
CA THR A 302 3.31 18.83 22.68
C THR A 302 3.87 19.03 24.08
N VAL A 303 5.19 18.96 24.22
CA VAL A 303 5.87 19.09 25.53
C VAL A 303 5.55 20.41 26.23
N LYS A 304 5.26 21.47 25.47
CA LYS A 304 5.00 22.83 25.98
C LYS A 304 3.53 23.24 25.91
N SER A 305 2.64 22.35 25.48
CA SER A 305 1.21 22.64 25.38
C SER A 305 0.64 23.04 26.74
N GLN A 306 -0.15 24.12 26.74
CA GLN A 306 -0.85 24.63 27.92
C GLN A 306 -2.29 24.13 27.99
N ILE A 307 -2.83 23.64 26.88
CA ILE A 307 -4.14 22.99 26.83
C ILE A 307 -4.00 21.51 27.14
N SER A 308 -5.11 20.89 27.50
CA SER A 308 -5.25 19.45 27.52
C SER A 308 -6.31 19.07 26.50
N VAL A 309 -6.04 18.03 25.73
CA VAL A 309 -7.05 17.33 24.92
C VAL A 309 -7.23 15.94 25.51
N GLU A 310 -8.23 15.18 25.06
CA GLU A 310 -8.44 13.83 25.55
C GLU A 310 -8.04 12.77 24.51
N GLU A 311 -7.46 11.67 25.01
CA GLU A 311 -7.12 10.47 24.26
C GLU A 311 -7.99 9.31 24.75
N PRO A 312 -8.45 8.40 23.86
CA PRO A 312 -9.05 7.15 24.28
C PRO A 312 -8.10 6.36 25.18
N ALA A 313 -8.62 5.92 26.31
CA ALA A 313 -7.99 4.96 27.19
C ALA A 313 -8.90 3.77 27.43
N TYR A 314 -8.30 2.59 27.54
CA TYR A 314 -9.00 1.33 27.61
C TYR A 314 -8.66 0.57 28.87
N TYR A 315 -9.64 -0.17 29.39
CA TYR A 315 -9.43 -1.12 30.48
C TYR A 315 -10.35 -2.32 30.32
N TYR A 316 -9.94 -3.44 30.92
CA TYR A 316 -10.74 -4.65 31.02
C TYR A 316 -11.59 -4.63 32.31
N ASP A 317 -12.85 -5.03 32.21
CA ASP A 317 -13.78 -5.12 33.34
C ASP A 317 -14.46 -6.50 33.34
N ASP A 318 -14.20 -7.31 34.36
CA ASP A 318 -14.71 -8.69 34.50
C ASP A 318 -16.25 -8.78 34.47
N THR A 319 -16.97 -7.69 34.75
CA THR A 319 -18.45 -7.66 34.68
C THR A 319 -18.99 -7.76 33.26
N VAL A 320 -18.14 -7.54 32.27
CA VAL A 320 -18.49 -7.47 30.85
C VAL A 320 -18.43 -8.84 30.18
N GLY A 321 -17.58 -9.75 30.65
CA GLY A 321 -17.45 -11.11 30.12
C GLY A 321 -18.72 -11.97 30.25
N ALA A 322 -19.66 -11.57 31.11
CA ALA A 322 -20.93 -12.27 31.31
C ALA A 322 -22.08 -11.81 30.39
N SER A 323 -21.95 -10.65 29.70
CA SER A 323 -23.02 -10.11 28.84
C SER A 323 -22.77 -10.25 27.34
N VAL A 324 -21.72 -10.97 26.92
CA VAL A 324 -21.36 -11.16 25.50
C VAL A 324 -22.29 -12.16 24.77
N PHE A 325 -23.28 -12.75 25.46
CA PHE A 325 -24.16 -13.79 24.91
C PHE A 325 -25.57 -13.34 24.53
N ALA A 326 -25.76 -12.06 24.21
CA ALA A 326 -26.99 -11.60 23.57
C ALA A 326 -26.65 -10.69 22.40
N GLY A 327 -26.72 -11.24 21.18
CA GLY A 327 -26.52 -10.53 19.92
C GLY A 327 -27.52 -9.40 19.72
N VAL A 328 -27.27 -8.27 20.37
CA VAL A 328 -27.96 -7.01 20.18
C VAL A 328 -26.90 -5.91 20.32
N PHE A 329 -26.27 -5.56 19.20
CA PHE A 329 -25.74 -4.21 19.07
C PHE A 329 -26.93 -3.27 19.26
N PRO A 330 -26.84 -2.21 20.10
CA PRO A 330 -27.90 -1.22 20.12
C PRO A 330 -28.01 -0.64 18.70
N HIS A 331 -29.08 -1.03 18.00
CA HIS A 331 -29.38 -0.49 16.69
C HIS A 331 -29.54 1.02 16.79
N THR A 332 -28.77 1.70 15.93
CA THR A 332 -29.06 3.00 15.31
C THR A 332 -29.37 4.13 16.29
N ARG A 333 -28.33 4.91 16.64
CA ARG A 333 -28.54 6.36 16.77
C ARG A 333 -29.04 6.86 15.41
N ASP A 334 -30.09 7.68 15.37
CA ASP A 334 -30.60 8.21 14.10
C ASP A 334 -29.48 8.92 13.32
N SER A 335 -29.46 8.80 12.00
CA SER A 335 -28.39 9.35 11.16
C SER A 335 -28.25 10.88 11.28
N GLU A 336 -29.34 11.60 11.56
CA GLU A 336 -29.30 13.05 11.79
C GLU A 336 -28.66 13.41 13.15
N ASP A 337 -28.81 12.54 14.14
CA ASP A 337 -28.23 12.69 15.47
C ASP A 337 -26.71 12.50 15.42
N ILE A 338 -26.21 11.47 14.73
CA ILE A 338 -24.76 11.22 14.63
C ILE A 338 -24.01 12.31 13.83
N HIS A 339 -24.61 12.85 12.77
CA HIS A 339 -23.99 13.96 12.02
C HIS A 339 -23.84 15.18 12.92
N THR A 340 -24.89 15.54 13.66
CA THR A 340 -24.87 16.67 14.60
C THR A 340 -23.86 16.45 15.73
N GLN A 341 -23.77 15.24 16.28
CA GLN A 341 -22.79 14.87 17.31
C GLN A 341 -21.35 15.03 16.80
N ILE A 342 -21.03 14.52 15.60
CA ILE A 342 -19.69 14.62 15.02
C ILE A 342 -19.30 16.08 14.79
N HIS A 343 -20.19 16.91 14.24
CA HIS A 343 -19.88 18.34 14.04
C HIS A 343 -19.73 19.10 15.36
N THR A 344 -20.56 18.79 16.36
CA THR A 344 -20.46 19.39 17.69
C THR A 344 -19.12 19.05 18.35
N ALA A 345 -18.75 17.76 18.35
CA ALA A 345 -17.45 17.30 18.86
C ALA A 345 -16.28 17.93 18.08
N LEU A 346 -16.41 18.05 16.75
CA LEU A 346 -15.40 18.69 15.93
C LEU A 346 -15.23 20.17 16.28
N ASP A 347 -16.31 20.91 16.50
CA ASP A 347 -16.28 22.32 16.87
C ASP A 347 -15.66 22.50 18.28
N ASN A 348 -16.06 21.69 19.26
CA ASN A 348 -15.51 21.69 20.62
C ASN A 348 -14.00 21.39 20.63
N LEU A 349 -13.57 20.36 19.91
CA LEU A 349 -12.16 20.03 19.75
C LEU A 349 -11.41 21.16 19.04
N THR A 350 -12.00 21.74 18.00
CA THR A 350 -11.40 22.85 17.24
C THR A 350 -11.18 24.06 18.13
N ASP A 351 -12.15 24.43 18.96
CA ASP A 351 -12.05 25.55 19.89
C ASP A 351 -10.95 25.32 20.91
N THR A 352 -10.88 24.11 21.50
CA THR A 352 -9.80 23.71 22.42
C THR A 352 -8.43 23.81 21.76
N LEU A 353 -8.25 23.24 20.57
CA LEU A 353 -6.99 23.27 19.81
C LEU A 353 -6.59 24.70 19.41
N ARG A 354 -7.56 25.58 19.14
CA ARG A 354 -7.32 26.98 18.76
C ARG A 354 -6.66 27.78 19.89
N GLU A 355 -6.77 27.37 21.14
CA GLU A 355 -6.12 28.07 22.25
C GLU A 355 -4.60 27.80 22.33
N ASP A 356 -4.10 26.69 21.78
CA ASP A 356 -2.67 26.36 21.85
C ASP A 356 -1.82 27.25 20.93
N MET A 357 -0.92 28.03 21.52
CA MET A 357 -0.02 28.92 20.79
C MET A 357 0.99 28.23 19.86
N TYR A 358 1.23 26.92 20.03
CA TYR A 358 2.10 26.13 19.16
C TYR A 358 1.38 25.55 17.94
N ILE A 359 0.05 25.45 17.99
CA ILE A 359 -0.77 25.01 16.86
C ILE A 359 -1.08 26.25 16.00
N LEU A 360 -0.55 26.24 14.78
CA LEU A 360 -0.70 27.31 13.80
C LEU A 360 -1.98 27.15 12.97
N ALA A 361 -2.34 25.92 12.61
CA ALA A 361 -3.55 25.65 11.84
C ALA A 361 -4.07 24.23 12.12
N ALA A 362 -5.37 24.04 11.90
CA ALA A 362 -6.02 22.75 11.89
C ALA A 362 -6.80 22.59 10.58
N ILE A 363 -6.62 21.46 9.91
CA ILE A 363 -7.22 21.15 8.61
C ILE A 363 -7.99 19.84 8.76
N LEU A 364 -9.29 19.87 8.54
CA LEU A 364 -10.11 18.66 8.42
C LEU A 364 -9.87 18.07 7.03
N THR A 365 -9.26 16.88 6.97
CA THR A 365 -8.96 16.18 5.72
C THR A 365 -10.03 15.16 5.34
N SER A 366 -10.96 14.87 6.25
CA SER A 366 -12.19 14.15 5.94
C SER A 366 -13.22 15.07 5.28
N ASN A 367 -13.83 14.63 4.19
CA ASN A 367 -14.93 15.34 3.55
C ASN A 367 -16.28 15.03 4.21
N LEU A 368 -16.47 15.47 5.45
CA LEU A 368 -17.70 15.20 6.22
C LEU A 368 -18.97 15.77 5.58
N ALA A 369 -18.85 16.72 4.65
CA ALA A 369 -19.99 17.33 3.96
C ALA A 369 -20.53 16.45 2.81
N ALA A 370 -19.65 15.69 2.15
CA ALA A 370 -20.02 14.79 1.05
C ALA A 370 -20.11 13.32 1.48
N ASP A 371 -19.43 12.92 2.56
CA ASP A 371 -19.47 11.56 3.08
C ASP A 371 -20.71 11.32 3.93
N ASN A 372 -21.44 10.23 3.67
CA ASN A 372 -22.44 9.73 4.64
C ASN A 372 -21.70 9.28 5.91
N VAL A 373 -21.96 9.92 7.04
CA VAL A 373 -21.36 9.56 8.33
C VAL A 373 -22.21 8.53 9.07
N TRP A 374 -21.58 7.78 9.98
CA TRP A 374 -22.22 6.76 10.81
C TRP A 374 -21.48 6.62 12.15
N GLU A 375 -21.95 5.76 13.03
CA GLU A 375 -21.47 5.62 14.41
C GLU A 375 -19.99 5.18 14.52
N LYS A 376 -19.43 4.59 13.47
CA LYS A 376 -18.01 4.21 13.39
C LYS A 376 -17.15 5.20 12.59
N THR A 377 -17.67 6.38 12.24
CA THR A 377 -16.88 7.42 11.56
C THR A 377 -15.80 7.96 12.50
N THR A 378 -14.55 7.97 12.04
CA THR A 378 -13.42 8.64 12.70
C THR A 378 -12.91 9.76 11.79
N PRO A 379 -13.22 11.04 12.06
CA PRO A 379 -12.74 12.15 11.23
C PRO A 379 -11.22 12.33 11.34
N HIS A 380 -10.59 12.78 10.26
CA HIS A 380 -9.15 13.01 10.16
C HIS A 380 -8.83 14.50 10.21
N ILE A 381 -7.91 14.89 11.08
CA ILE A 381 -7.46 16.27 11.26
C ILE A 381 -5.94 16.32 11.13
N THR A 382 -5.45 17.23 10.30
CA THR A 382 -4.03 17.57 10.21
C THR A 382 -3.77 18.85 10.99
N LEU A 383 -2.87 18.78 11.98
CA LEU A 383 -2.44 19.94 12.77
C LEU A 383 -1.06 20.40 12.31
N ILE A 384 -0.96 21.71 12.05
CA ILE A 384 0.27 22.36 11.65
C ILE A 384 0.85 23.07 12.86
N LEU A 385 2.03 22.64 13.29
CA LEU A 385 2.73 23.15 14.46
C LEU A 385 3.81 24.16 14.07
N ARG A 386 4.13 25.08 14.97
CA ARG A 386 5.28 25.98 14.82
C ARG A 386 6.58 25.17 14.69
N ASP A 387 7.49 25.61 13.83
CA ASP A 387 8.81 24.98 13.69
C ASP A 387 9.57 24.97 15.03
N GLY A 388 10.29 23.87 15.30
CA GLY A 388 10.98 23.64 16.57
C GLY A 388 10.09 23.13 17.72
N THR A 389 8.78 22.97 17.50
CA THR A 389 7.89 22.30 18.45
C THR A 389 8.27 20.84 18.59
N ARG A 390 8.43 20.37 19.84
CA ARG A 390 8.73 18.98 20.15
C ARG A 390 7.45 18.26 20.56
N PHE A 391 7.17 17.15 19.89
CA PHE A 391 6.09 16.21 20.18
C PHE A 391 6.68 14.80 20.23
N LYS A 392 6.03 13.90 20.98
CA LYS A 392 6.53 12.53 21.20
C LYS A 392 6.27 11.61 19.99
N GLN A 393 5.15 11.81 19.31
CA GLN A 393 4.72 11.04 18.14
C GLN A 393 3.98 11.95 17.15
N LYS A 394 3.93 11.52 15.88
CA LYS A 394 3.31 12.28 14.79
C LYS A 394 1.81 12.07 14.68
N GLU A 395 1.29 10.98 15.23
CA GLU A 395 -0.11 10.61 15.09
C GLU A 395 -0.72 10.30 16.46
N TYR A 396 -1.97 10.71 16.65
CA TYR A 396 -2.75 10.44 17.85
C TYR A 396 -4.18 10.08 17.42
N GLN A 397 -4.83 9.21 18.19
CA GLN A 397 -6.29 9.18 18.23
C GLN A 397 -6.75 10.04 19.40
N LEU A 398 -7.48 11.11 19.15
CA LEU A 398 -8.13 11.92 20.18
C LEU A 398 -9.58 11.49 20.34
N ILE A 399 -10.22 11.90 21.44
CA ILE A 399 -11.64 11.73 21.67
C ILE A 399 -12.23 13.05 22.18
N GLU A 400 -13.37 13.44 21.63
CA GLU A 400 -14.15 14.59 22.10
C GLU A 400 -15.63 14.21 22.08
N ASP A 401 -16.36 14.42 23.16
CA ASP A 401 -17.77 14.04 23.30
C ASP A 401 -18.08 12.58 22.90
N GLY A 402 -17.11 11.68 23.10
CA GLY A 402 -17.22 10.26 22.73
C GLY A 402 -16.97 9.95 21.24
N ILE A 403 -16.64 10.96 20.43
CA ILE A 403 -16.29 10.81 19.01
C ILE A 403 -14.77 10.72 18.86
N PRO A 404 -14.21 9.65 18.27
CA PRO A 404 -12.79 9.54 18.02
C PRO A 404 -12.36 10.37 16.80
N PHE A 405 -11.21 11.04 16.89
CA PHE A 405 -10.57 11.79 15.81
C PHE A 405 -9.16 11.28 15.56
N ARG A 406 -8.80 11.00 14.31
CA ARG A 406 -7.40 10.72 13.94
C ARG A 406 -6.69 12.03 13.67
N VAL A 407 -5.61 12.29 14.39
CA VAL A 407 -4.88 13.55 14.36
C VAL A 407 -3.44 13.33 13.94
N GLN A 408 -3.04 13.97 12.84
CA GLN A 408 -1.67 13.93 12.33
C GLN A 408 -0.98 15.28 12.52
N LEU A 409 0.26 15.26 13.00
CA LEU A 409 1.05 16.44 13.36
C LEU A 409 2.18 16.67 12.35
N TYR A 410 2.23 17.88 11.80
CA TYR A 410 3.36 18.34 10.99
C TYR A 410 3.94 19.62 11.57
N THR A 411 5.26 19.78 11.48
CA THR A 411 5.84 21.13 11.58
C THR A 411 5.51 21.90 10.32
N ARG A 412 5.41 23.23 10.43
CA ARG A 412 5.14 24.13 9.31
C ARG A 412 6.08 23.89 8.11
N SER A 413 7.38 23.74 8.37
CA SER A 413 8.37 23.49 7.30
C SER A 413 8.20 22.12 6.65
N ASN A 414 7.87 21.07 7.41
CA ASN A 414 7.63 19.74 6.85
C ASN A 414 6.35 19.69 6.03
N TYR A 415 5.27 20.33 6.52
CA TYR A 415 4.03 20.41 5.76
C TYR A 415 4.19 21.21 4.48
N ARG A 416 4.96 22.32 4.51
CA ARG A 416 5.29 23.06 3.29
C ARG A 416 6.00 22.18 2.26
N LYS A 417 7.01 21.41 2.68
CA LYS A 417 7.72 20.49 1.78
C LYS A 417 6.78 19.42 1.21
N LEU A 418 5.86 18.90 2.02
CA LEU A 418 4.83 17.96 1.56
C LEU A 418 3.98 18.59 0.45
N LEU A 419 3.50 19.82 0.65
CA LEU A 419 2.70 20.54 -0.35
C LEU A 419 3.50 20.83 -1.63
N GLU A 420 4.75 21.28 -1.51
CA GLU A 420 5.63 21.59 -2.65
C GLU A 420 6.02 20.33 -3.46
N GLY A 421 6.07 19.16 -2.81
CA GLY A 421 6.36 17.87 -3.45
C GLY A 421 5.14 17.10 -3.96
N THR A 422 3.92 17.55 -3.64
CA THR A 422 2.70 16.85 -4.04
C THR A 422 2.39 17.11 -5.52
N LEU A 423 2.46 16.07 -6.35
CA LEU A 423 2.02 16.15 -7.74
C LEU A 423 0.51 16.35 -7.83
N GLN A 424 0.07 17.24 -8.73
CA GLN A 424 -1.35 17.38 -9.04
C GLN A 424 -1.90 16.06 -9.61
N GLY A 425 -3.15 15.75 -9.29
CA GLY A 425 -3.81 14.47 -9.66
C GLY A 425 -3.46 13.27 -8.77
N SER A 426 -2.56 13.44 -7.79
CA SER A 426 -2.28 12.42 -6.76
C SER A 426 -3.44 12.28 -5.77
N ALA A 427 -3.45 11.19 -5.00
CA ALA A 427 -4.46 11.00 -3.94
C ALA A 427 -4.42 12.11 -2.88
N LEU A 428 -3.21 12.55 -2.49
CA LEU A 428 -3.05 13.65 -1.54
C LEU A 428 -3.55 14.98 -2.11
N HIS A 429 -3.34 15.24 -3.41
CA HIS A 429 -3.91 16.41 -4.08
C HIS A 429 -5.44 16.46 -3.95
N SER A 430 -6.11 15.34 -4.22
CA SER A 430 -7.58 15.24 -4.10
C SER A 430 -8.05 15.44 -2.66
N ILE A 431 -7.36 14.85 -1.68
CA ILE A 431 -7.66 15.05 -0.25
C ILE A 431 -7.54 16.54 0.11
N LEU A 432 -6.46 17.20 -0.28
CA LEU A 432 -6.21 18.61 0.04
C LEU A 432 -7.23 19.56 -0.60
N ALA A 433 -7.64 19.27 -1.83
CA ALA A 433 -8.64 20.07 -2.53
C ALA A 433 -10.05 19.94 -1.91
N GLU A 434 -10.35 18.82 -1.26
CA GLU A 434 -11.61 18.57 -0.56
C GLU A 434 -11.53 18.86 0.96
N SER A 435 -10.35 19.22 1.47
CA SER A 435 -10.13 19.50 2.89
C SER A 435 -10.77 20.82 3.32
N ARG A 436 -11.07 20.97 4.61
CA ARG A 436 -11.57 22.23 5.18
C ARG A 436 -10.60 22.77 6.23
N VAL A 437 -10.14 24.00 6.07
CA VAL A 437 -9.37 24.69 7.12
C VAL A 437 -10.33 25.03 8.27
N LEU A 438 -10.10 24.44 9.44
CA LEU A 438 -10.91 24.66 10.65
C LEU A 438 -10.52 25.98 11.35
N PHE A 439 -9.21 26.26 11.41
CA PHE A 439 -8.68 27.58 11.76
C PHE A 439 -7.25 27.73 11.25
N SER A 440 -6.80 28.98 11.13
CA SER A 440 -5.39 29.31 10.93
C SER A 440 -5.00 30.60 11.67
N LYS A 441 -3.81 30.58 12.29
CA LYS A 441 -3.08 31.72 12.87
C LYS A 441 -1.88 32.12 11.99
N ASP A 442 -1.64 31.39 10.90
CA ASP A 442 -0.56 31.60 9.96
C ASP A 442 -1.12 32.09 8.62
N SER A 443 -0.54 33.17 8.09
CA SER A 443 -0.97 33.76 6.83
C SER A 443 -0.82 32.83 5.63
N LEU A 444 0.03 31.79 5.73
CA LEU A 444 0.15 30.74 4.72
C LEU A 444 -1.13 29.96 4.46
N PHE A 445 -1.97 29.77 5.48
CA PHE A 445 -3.20 28.99 5.42
C PHE A 445 -4.44 29.89 5.58
N SER A 446 -4.30 31.18 5.30
CA SER A 446 -5.39 32.14 5.45
C SER A 446 -6.50 31.89 4.43
N VAL A 447 -7.73 31.86 4.92
CA VAL A 447 -8.96 31.63 4.15
C VAL A 447 -9.36 32.88 3.33
N GLU A 448 -8.80 34.06 3.65
CA GLU A 448 -9.17 35.36 3.06
C GLU A 448 -8.07 35.99 2.17
N GLY A 449 -6.96 35.30 1.93
CA GLY A 449 -5.84 35.78 1.11
C GLY A 449 -5.51 34.84 -0.06
N LYS A 450 -4.70 35.32 -1.02
CA LYS A 450 -4.06 34.44 -2.02
C LYS A 450 -3.05 33.54 -1.31
N ALA A 451 -3.50 32.44 -0.74
CA ALA A 451 -2.60 31.41 -0.22
C ALA A 451 -1.71 30.91 -1.37
N ASN A 452 -0.42 30.71 -1.12
CA ASN A 452 0.48 30.10 -2.10
C ASN A 452 0.13 28.62 -2.35
N VAL A 453 -0.62 27.99 -1.43
CA VAL A 453 -1.16 26.63 -1.59
C VAL A 453 -2.62 26.64 -1.11
N PRO A 454 -3.59 26.55 -2.02
CA PRO A 454 -5.00 26.55 -1.67
C PRO A 454 -5.40 25.17 -1.10
N VAL A 455 -5.83 25.15 0.16
CA VAL A 455 -6.45 23.99 0.81
C VAL A 455 -7.94 24.22 0.82
N GLY A 456 -8.74 23.25 0.34
CA GLY A 456 -10.20 23.37 0.32
C GLY A 456 -10.77 24.28 -0.75
N ASP A 457 -10.02 24.58 -1.81
CA ASP A 457 -10.53 25.29 -2.98
C ASP A 457 -10.73 24.29 -4.14
N PRO A 458 -11.99 23.95 -4.50
CA PRO A 458 -12.27 23.04 -5.60
C PRO A 458 -11.75 23.53 -6.96
N SER A 459 -11.49 24.83 -7.14
CA SER A 459 -10.87 25.34 -8.37
C SER A 459 -9.44 24.82 -8.58
N CYS A 460 -8.85 24.26 -7.53
CA CYS A 460 -7.51 23.67 -7.52
C CYS A 460 -7.51 22.18 -7.89
N LEU A 461 -8.69 21.59 -8.15
CA LEU A 461 -8.84 20.25 -8.73
C LEU A 461 -8.42 20.18 -10.22
N GLN A 462 -7.76 21.21 -10.75
CA GLN A 462 -7.19 21.15 -12.09
C GLN A 462 -5.80 20.55 -12.05
N VAL A 463 -5.56 19.57 -12.90
CA VAL A 463 -4.24 18.96 -13.09
C VAL A 463 -3.56 19.65 -14.26
N GLY A 464 -2.46 20.36 -14.01
CA GLY A 464 -1.65 20.98 -15.04
C GLY A 464 -1.07 19.93 -15.99
N GLU A 465 -0.91 20.28 -17.27
CA GLU A 465 -0.50 19.34 -18.34
C GLU A 465 0.74 18.52 -18.00
N ARG A 466 1.74 19.14 -17.37
CA ARG A 466 2.99 18.48 -16.99
C ARG A 466 2.76 17.38 -15.93
N ASP A 467 1.92 17.64 -14.94
CA ASP A 467 1.62 16.70 -13.87
C ASP A 467 0.62 15.64 -14.36
N LYS A 468 -0.32 16.01 -15.24
CA LYS A 468 -1.23 15.08 -15.92
C LYS A 468 -0.44 13.98 -16.62
N HIS A 469 0.54 14.33 -17.45
CA HIS A 469 1.35 13.32 -18.14
C HIS A 469 2.22 12.48 -17.19
N SER A 470 2.72 13.07 -16.09
CA SER A 470 3.41 12.29 -15.05
C SER A 470 2.49 11.29 -14.34
N GLN A 471 1.25 11.68 -14.02
CA GLN A 471 0.26 10.78 -13.42
C GLN A 471 -0.21 9.70 -14.39
N LEU A 472 -0.41 10.04 -15.67
CA LEU A 472 -0.76 9.07 -16.72
C LEU A 472 0.33 8.01 -16.89
N LEU A 473 1.59 8.41 -16.97
CA LEU A 473 2.72 7.48 -17.08
C LEU A 473 2.77 6.53 -15.88
N ASN A 474 2.67 7.05 -14.66
CA ASN A 474 2.72 6.22 -13.44
C ASN A 474 1.53 5.27 -13.31
N ALA A 475 0.32 5.74 -13.57
CA ALA A 475 -0.87 4.88 -13.53
C ALA A 475 -0.78 3.78 -14.60
N THR A 476 -0.30 4.13 -15.80
CA THR A 476 -0.14 3.16 -16.89
C THR A 476 0.94 2.12 -16.58
N ALA A 477 2.11 2.55 -16.10
CA ALA A 477 3.18 1.66 -15.67
C ALA A 477 2.75 0.69 -14.56
N MET A 478 1.88 1.13 -13.64
CA MET A 478 1.30 0.24 -12.63
C MET A 478 0.32 -0.76 -13.25
N VAL A 479 -0.53 -0.32 -14.20
CA VAL A 479 -1.44 -1.23 -14.93
C VAL A 479 -0.65 -2.31 -15.67
N THR A 480 0.43 -1.96 -16.37
CA THR A 480 1.22 -2.93 -17.15
C THR A 480 1.85 -4.01 -16.25
N ALA A 481 2.37 -3.61 -15.08
CA ALA A 481 2.91 -4.56 -14.09
C ALA A 481 1.81 -5.49 -13.52
N ILE A 482 0.62 -4.96 -13.24
CA ILE A 482 -0.52 -5.76 -12.78
C ILE A 482 -1.00 -6.72 -13.88
N LEU A 483 -1.07 -6.27 -15.13
CA LEU A 483 -1.46 -7.10 -16.28
C LEU A 483 -0.49 -8.24 -16.50
N ALA A 484 0.82 -8.01 -16.40
CA ALA A 484 1.81 -9.08 -16.50
C ALA A 484 1.57 -10.20 -15.45
N LYS A 485 1.12 -9.84 -14.24
CA LYS A 485 0.71 -10.84 -13.23
C LYS A 485 -0.61 -11.50 -13.60
N ALA A 486 -1.62 -10.76 -14.03
CA ALA A 486 -2.92 -11.32 -14.44
C ALA A 486 -2.76 -12.34 -15.59
N GLU A 487 -1.95 -12.01 -16.60
CA GLU A 487 -1.62 -12.86 -17.73
C GLU A 487 -0.83 -14.11 -17.30
N LYS A 488 0.11 -13.98 -16.36
CA LYS A 488 0.80 -15.14 -15.77
C LYS A 488 -0.21 -16.09 -15.12
N TRP A 489 -1.14 -15.58 -14.34
CA TRP A 489 -2.18 -16.40 -13.71
C TRP A 489 -3.13 -17.02 -14.73
N PHE A 490 -3.41 -16.32 -15.83
CA PHE A 490 -4.30 -16.77 -16.88
C PHE A 490 -3.66 -17.85 -17.76
N HIS A 491 -2.49 -17.57 -18.34
CA HIS A 491 -1.85 -18.44 -19.33
C HIS A 491 -1.06 -19.59 -18.70
N LEU A 492 -0.30 -19.30 -17.63
CA LEU A 492 0.62 -20.27 -17.04
C LEU A 492 -0.03 -21.07 -15.91
N LYS A 493 -0.75 -20.39 -15.01
CA LYS A 493 -1.38 -21.05 -13.84
C LYS A 493 -2.79 -21.56 -14.12
N GLN A 494 -3.47 -21.01 -15.13
CA GLN A 494 -4.85 -21.35 -15.48
C GLN A 494 -5.83 -21.19 -14.31
N ASP A 495 -5.59 -20.19 -13.46
CA ASP A 495 -6.43 -19.87 -12.29
C ASP A 495 -7.25 -18.62 -12.57
N MET A 496 -8.52 -18.83 -12.95
CA MET A 496 -9.41 -17.75 -13.35
C MET A 496 -9.76 -16.82 -12.18
N ASP A 497 -9.84 -17.36 -10.97
CA ASP A 497 -10.18 -16.59 -9.76
C ASP A 497 -9.05 -15.61 -9.42
N TYR A 498 -7.80 -16.07 -9.50
CA TYR A 498 -6.63 -15.20 -9.31
C TYR A 498 -6.42 -14.24 -10.49
N THR A 499 -6.64 -14.65 -11.73
CA THR A 499 -6.61 -13.73 -12.88
C THR A 499 -7.60 -12.58 -12.66
N PHE A 500 -8.83 -12.89 -12.25
CA PHE A 500 -9.83 -11.88 -11.94
C PHE A 500 -9.40 -10.98 -10.77
N LEU A 501 -8.83 -11.54 -9.70
CA LEU A 501 -8.32 -10.75 -8.58
C LEU A 501 -7.30 -9.70 -9.04
N TYR A 502 -6.31 -10.06 -9.85
CA TYR A 502 -5.34 -9.10 -10.39
C TYR A 502 -5.99 -8.08 -11.32
N LEU A 503 -6.96 -8.47 -12.15
CA LEU A 503 -7.72 -7.52 -12.96
C LEU A 503 -8.43 -6.46 -12.10
N THR A 504 -8.97 -6.83 -10.94
CA THR A 504 -9.60 -5.84 -10.04
C THR A 504 -8.61 -4.79 -9.51
N TYR A 505 -7.33 -5.14 -9.37
CA TYR A 505 -6.28 -4.17 -9.00
C TYR A 505 -6.00 -3.18 -10.14
N ALA A 506 -6.06 -3.63 -11.39
CA ALA A 506 -5.85 -2.78 -12.56
C ALA A 506 -7.01 -1.79 -12.79
N VAL A 507 -8.26 -2.17 -12.48
CA VAL A 507 -9.45 -1.34 -12.74
C VAL A 507 -9.36 0.05 -12.11
N ARG A 508 -8.80 0.17 -10.89
CA ARG A 508 -8.64 1.47 -10.24
C ARG A 508 -7.65 2.37 -10.98
N GLU A 509 -6.52 1.83 -11.41
CA GLU A 509 -5.52 2.61 -12.15
C GLU A 509 -6.00 2.95 -13.57
N LEU A 510 -6.71 2.04 -14.24
CA LEU A 510 -7.41 2.32 -15.50
C LEU A 510 -8.43 3.45 -15.34
N ALA A 511 -9.20 3.45 -14.25
CA ALA A 511 -10.12 4.53 -13.95
C ALA A 511 -9.40 5.86 -13.70
N ARG A 512 -8.24 5.85 -13.03
CA ARG A 512 -7.40 7.05 -12.87
C ARG A 512 -6.92 7.57 -14.23
N ILE A 513 -6.48 6.69 -15.13
CA ILE A 513 -6.08 7.04 -16.49
C ILE A 513 -7.23 7.73 -17.23
N GLU A 514 -8.40 7.10 -17.29
CA GLU A 514 -9.58 7.63 -18.00
C GLU A 514 -9.98 9.03 -17.51
N VAL A 515 -10.01 9.22 -16.19
CA VAL A 515 -10.37 10.50 -15.56
C VAL A 515 -9.32 11.58 -15.88
N LEU A 516 -8.04 11.24 -15.85
CA LEU A 516 -6.95 12.16 -16.21
C LEU A 516 -6.97 12.53 -17.70
N LEU A 517 -7.29 11.58 -18.60
CA LEU A 517 -7.45 11.85 -20.02
C LEU A 517 -8.54 12.91 -20.26
N HIS A 518 -9.63 12.85 -19.49
CA HIS A 518 -10.71 13.84 -19.48
C HIS A 518 -10.39 15.16 -18.75
N GLY A 519 -9.17 15.31 -18.22
CA GLY A 519 -8.72 16.53 -17.55
C GLY A 519 -9.30 16.74 -16.15
N GLU A 520 -9.85 15.68 -15.56
CA GLU A 520 -10.38 15.69 -14.20
C GLU A 520 -9.36 15.16 -13.19
N THR A 521 -9.47 15.60 -11.93
CA THR A 521 -8.70 15.03 -10.83
C THR A 521 -9.34 13.71 -10.36
N PRO A 522 -8.60 12.59 -10.30
CA PRO A 522 -9.09 11.33 -9.74
C PRO A 522 -9.45 11.46 -8.26
N ARG A 523 -10.69 11.11 -7.89
CA ARG A 523 -11.17 11.15 -6.50
C ARG A 523 -11.28 9.76 -5.89
N ARG A 524 -11.71 9.67 -4.62
CA ARG A 524 -11.84 8.40 -3.87
C ARG A 524 -12.66 7.33 -4.61
N LYS A 525 -13.74 7.75 -5.28
CA LYS A 525 -14.65 6.90 -6.06
C LYS A 525 -14.36 7.00 -7.58
N VAL A 526 -13.08 6.96 -7.95
CA VAL A 526 -12.59 7.17 -9.34
C VAL A 526 -13.27 6.24 -10.37
N ILE A 527 -13.61 4.99 -9.99
CA ILE A 527 -14.27 4.04 -10.89
C ILE A 527 -15.63 4.59 -11.38
N TYR A 528 -16.40 5.27 -10.52
CA TYR A 528 -17.66 5.90 -10.93
C TYR A 528 -17.45 7.11 -11.84
N GLN A 529 -16.37 7.88 -11.62
CA GLN A 529 -16.01 8.96 -12.55
C GLN A 529 -15.68 8.36 -13.94
N ALA A 530 -14.89 7.30 -13.98
CA ALA A 530 -14.50 6.65 -15.22
C ALA A 530 -15.69 5.98 -15.94
N LEU A 531 -16.61 5.35 -15.21
CA LEU A 531 -17.87 4.81 -15.75
C LEU A 531 -18.75 5.90 -16.39
N ALA A 532 -18.73 7.13 -15.86
CA ALA A 532 -19.47 8.24 -16.46
C ALA A 532 -18.86 8.71 -17.79
N HIS A 533 -17.53 8.61 -17.94
CA HIS A 533 -16.81 9.01 -19.16
C HIS A 533 -16.78 7.91 -20.23
N ASN A 534 -16.50 6.67 -19.85
CA ASN A 534 -16.34 5.54 -20.77
C ASN A 534 -17.08 4.27 -20.28
N PRO A 535 -18.43 4.31 -20.24
CA PRO A 535 -19.21 3.20 -19.70
C PRO A 535 -18.99 1.89 -20.47
N SER A 536 -18.80 1.95 -21.80
CA SER A 536 -18.60 0.74 -22.60
C SER A 536 -17.35 -0.04 -22.22
N PHE A 537 -16.23 0.66 -21.96
CA PHE A 537 -14.98 0.02 -21.57
C PHE A 537 -15.08 -0.53 -20.14
N PHE A 538 -15.43 0.31 -19.18
CA PHE A 538 -15.50 -0.08 -17.77
C PHE A 538 -16.59 -1.10 -17.47
N ASN A 539 -17.67 -1.16 -18.26
CA ASN A 539 -18.61 -2.25 -18.13
C ASN A 539 -17.96 -3.58 -18.53
N ALA A 540 -17.37 -3.64 -19.73
CA ALA A 540 -16.78 -4.86 -20.25
C ALA A 540 -15.64 -5.42 -19.39
N ILE A 541 -14.80 -4.55 -18.79
CA ILE A 541 -13.63 -4.98 -18.02
C ILE A 541 -13.88 -5.06 -16.50
N PHE A 542 -15.06 -4.67 -16.03
CA PHE A 542 -15.35 -4.63 -14.60
C PHE A 542 -16.78 -4.99 -14.25
N THR A 543 -17.77 -4.13 -14.50
CA THR A 543 -19.13 -4.36 -13.98
C THR A 543 -19.81 -5.58 -14.62
N ASP A 544 -19.53 -5.88 -15.89
CA ASP A 544 -20.00 -7.09 -16.55
C ASP A 544 -19.24 -8.36 -16.12
N LEU A 545 -18.06 -8.20 -15.50
CA LEU A 545 -17.24 -9.30 -14.98
C LEU A 545 -17.62 -9.67 -13.56
N ILE A 546 -17.80 -8.68 -12.67
CA ILE A 546 -17.95 -8.91 -11.23
C ILE A 546 -19.13 -9.85 -10.94
N ASP A 547 -20.25 -9.73 -11.63
CA ASP A 547 -21.52 -10.42 -11.31
C ASP A 547 -21.67 -11.79 -11.96
N LYS A 548 -20.66 -12.26 -12.68
CA LYS A 548 -20.71 -13.52 -13.44
C LYS A 548 -19.71 -14.54 -12.92
N GLN A 549 -19.98 -15.80 -13.20
CA GLN A 549 -18.96 -16.84 -13.06
C GLN A 549 -17.75 -16.49 -13.94
N LYS A 550 -16.55 -16.65 -13.38
CA LYS A 550 -15.28 -16.37 -14.06
C LYS A 550 -14.94 -17.56 -14.95
N ASP A 551 -14.96 -17.32 -16.26
CA ASP A 551 -14.56 -18.29 -17.26
C ASP A 551 -13.42 -17.75 -18.14
N GLU A 552 -12.78 -18.67 -18.86
CA GLU A 552 -11.60 -18.38 -19.66
C GLU A 552 -11.88 -17.37 -20.78
N THR A 553 -13.04 -17.44 -21.43
CA THR A 553 -13.37 -16.54 -22.55
C THR A 553 -13.61 -15.13 -22.04
N LEU A 554 -14.37 -15.00 -20.94
CA LEU A 554 -14.69 -13.71 -20.34
C LEU A 554 -13.42 -12.96 -19.88
N LEU A 555 -12.49 -13.67 -19.23
CA LEU A 555 -11.25 -13.07 -18.75
C LEU A 555 -10.25 -12.78 -19.87
N ARG A 556 -10.22 -13.62 -20.91
CA ARG A 556 -9.44 -13.34 -22.14
C ARG A 556 -9.90 -12.07 -22.81
N ASP A 557 -11.20 -11.92 -23.03
CA ASP A 557 -11.79 -10.73 -23.66
C ASP A 557 -11.48 -9.47 -22.83
N ALA A 558 -11.50 -9.56 -21.50
CA ALA A 558 -11.14 -8.45 -20.62
C ALA A 558 -9.66 -8.07 -20.75
N LEU A 559 -8.75 -9.05 -20.74
CA LEU A 559 -7.31 -8.81 -20.91
C LEU A 559 -7.02 -8.14 -22.26
N GLU A 560 -7.58 -8.68 -23.35
CA GLU A 560 -7.40 -8.15 -24.71
C GLU A 560 -7.96 -6.72 -24.84
N ARG A 561 -9.10 -6.42 -24.22
CA ARG A 561 -9.68 -5.06 -24.21
C ARG A 561 -8.81 -4.07 -23.46
N ILE A 562 -8.28 -4.45 -22.30
CA ILE A 562 -7.40 -3.57 -21.53
C ILE A 562 -6.13 -3.30 -22.34
N ASP A 563 -5.53 -4.34 -22.91
CA ASP A 563 -4.32 -4.23 -23.72
C ASP A 563 -4.53 -3.30 -24.92
N ALA A 564 -5.62 -3.48 -25.68
CA ALA A 564 -6.00 -2.60 -26.78
C ALA A 564 -6.24 -1.15 -26.33
N TYR A 565 -6.88 -0.93 -25.18
CA TYR A 565 -7.08 0.41 -24.63
C TYR A 565 -5.76 1.12 -24.32
N LEU A 566 -4.76 0.40 -23.79
CA LEU A 566 -3.44 0.96 -23.53
C LEU A 566 -2.69 1.27 -24.83
N GLU A 567 -2.76 0.39 -25.83
CA GLU A 567 -2.16 0.60 -27.15
C GLU A 567 -2.77 1.80 -27.89
N ASP A 568 -4.10 1.89 -27.93
CA ASP A 568 -4.83 2.99 -28.59
C ASP A 568 -4.47 4.38 -28.01
N ASN A 569 -4.09 4.42 -26.73
CA ASN A 569 -3.75 5.66 -26.01
C ASN A 569 -2.24 5.86 -25.78
N LEU A 570 -1.40 4.94 -26.25
CA LEU A 570 0.02 4.81 -25.90
C LEU A 570 0.79 6.13 -26.00
N GLN A 571 0.62 6.84 -27.12
CA GLN A 571 1.32 8.11 -27.39
C GLN A 571 1.02 9.18 -26.32
N THR A 572 -0.19 9.19 -25.78
CA THR A 572 -0.58 10.15 -24.73
C THR A 572 -0.11 9.69 -23.35
N LEU A 573 -0.20 8.39 -23.08
CA LEU A 573 0.13 7.79 -21.78
C LEU A 573 1.64 7.87 -21.49
N PHE A 574 2.48 7.61 -22.49
CA PHE A 574 3.94 7.59 -22.37
C PHE A 574 4.63 8.83 -22.94
N LYS A 575 3.86 9.88 -23.27
CA LYS A 575 4.35 11.10 -23.92
C LYS A 575 5.65 11.66 -23.34
N PRO A 576 5.84 11.79 -22.00
CA PRO A 576 7.10 12.32 -21.47
C PRO A 576 8.31 11.48 -21.88
N LEU A 577 8.18 10.15 -21.81
CA LEU A 577 9.25 9.21 -22.13
C LEU A 577 9.53 9.20 -23.65
N LEU A 578 8.48 9.05 -24.47
CA LEU A 578 8.62 8.98 -25.93
C LEU A 578 9.21 10.27 -26.50
N ASN A 579 8.74 11.44 -26.03
CA ASN A 579 9.31 12.72 -26.44
C ASN A 579 10.80 12.82 -26.06
N PHE A 580 11.18 12.40 -24.86
CA PHE A 580 12.58 12.45 -24.44
C PHE A 580 13.48 11.56 -25.32
N LEU A 581 13.04 10.33 -25.61
CA LEU A 581 13.78 9.41 -26.46
C LEU A 581 13.88 9.92 -27.91
N GLU A 582 12.77 10.41 -28.47
CA GLU A 582 12.74 11.00 -29.81
C GLU A 582 13.64 12.24 -29.92
N GLU A 583 13.54 13.18 -28.97
CA GLU A 583 14.36 14.40 -28.92
C GLU A 583 15.85 14.08 -28.75
N SER A 584 16.17 12.96 -28.11
CA SER A 584 17.56 12.56 -27.90
C SER A 584 18.24 12.08 -29.18
N GLY A 585 17.49 11.48 -30.10
CA GLY A 585 17.97 10.99 -31.41
C GLY A 585 19.00 9.86 -31.36
N GLU A 586 19.31 9.31 -30.18
CA GLU A 586 20.27 8.22 -29.95
C GLU A 586 19.80 7.33 -28.78
N GLU A 587 20.46 6.20 -28.54
CA GLU A 587 20.09 5.34 -27.42
C GLU A 587 20.32 6.06 -26.07
N ARG A 588 19.39 5.90 -25.12
CA ARG A 588 19.50 6.44 -23.77
C ARG A 588 19.38 5.35 -22.74
N THR A 589 20.32 5.31 -21.80
CA THR A 589 20.25 4.34 -20.70
C THR A 589 19.09 4.67 -19.76
N ILE A 590 18.59 3.68 -19.03
CA ILE A 590 17.61 3.92 -17.97
C ILE A 590 18.14 4.93 -16.94
N THR A 591 19.45 4.93 -16.68
CA THR A 591 20.13 5.95 -15.87
C THR A 591 19.99 7.36 -16.45
N ASP A 592 20.21 7.53 -17.77
CA ASP A 592 20.05 8.81 -18.43
C ASP A 592 18.62 9.34 -18.31
N ILE A 593 17.63 8.44 -18.46
CA ILE A 593 16.20 8.76 -18.31
C ILE A 593 15.92 9.28 -16.90
N TYR A 594 16.26 8.53 -15.84
CA TYR A 594 16.04 9.01 -14.46
C TYR A 594 16.80 10.31 -14.16
N THR A 595 18.01 10.44 -14.69
CA THR A 595 18.82 11.66 -14.51
C THR A 595 18.14 12.87 -15.15
N HIS A 596 17.54 12.72 -16.34
CA HIS A 596 16.83 13.79 -17.03
C HIS A 596 15.58 14.25 -16.27
N PHE A 597 14.76 13.31 -15.80
CA PHE A 597 13.51 13.63 -15.11
C PHE A 597 13.72 13.98 -13.62
N GLY A 598 14.89 13.69 -13.07
CA GLY A 598 15.34 14.10 -11.75
C GLY A 598 14.48 13.53 -10.63
N SER A 599 14.05 14.37 -9.69
CA SER A 599 13.29 13.94 -8.50
C SER A 599 11.82 13.59 -8.78
N ARG A 600 11.42 13.49 -10.06
CA ARG A 600 10.08 13.04 -10.42
C ARG A 600 10.05 11.53 -10.22
N GLN A 601 9.30 11.08 -9.22
CA GLN A 601 9.11 9.66 -8.93
C GLN A 601 8.24 9.02 -10.01
N LEU A 602 8.86 8.73 -11.17
CA LEU A 602 8.22 8.15 -12.34
C LEU A 602 8.68 6.71 -12.53
N ALA A 603 7.73 5.80 -12.77
CA ALA A 603 7.98 4.37 -12.94
C ALA A 603 8.47 4.05 -14.38
N PHE A 604 9.63 4.60 -14.75
CA PHE A 604 10.19 4.44 -16.10
C PHE A 604 10.63 3.02 -16.41
N GLU A 605 11.09 2.28 -15.40
CA GLU A 605 11.49 0.88 -15.52
C GLU A 605 10.33 0.05 -16.08
N LEU A 606 9.18 0.07 -15.40
CA LEU A 606 7.98 -0.67 -15.82
C LEU A 606 7.42 -0.19 -17.16
N ALA A 607 7.52 1.12 -17.43
CA ALA A 607 7.08 1.72 -18.69
C ALA A 607 7.93 1.23 -19.87
N CYS A 608 9.26 1.33 -19.75
CA CYS A 608 10.18 0.91 -20.80
C CYS A 608 10.10 -0.59 -21.06
N GLU A 609 9.99 -1.42 -20.01
CA GLU A 609 9.86 -2.87 -20.16
C GLU A 609 8.63 -3.25 -20.98
N TRP A 610 7.48 -2.65 -20.69
CA TRP A 610 6.25 -2.92 -21.46
C TRP A 610 6.35 -2.40 -22.90
N LEU A 611 6.87 -1.19 -23.12
CA LEU A 611 7.04 -0.62 -24.46
C LEU A 611 8.02 -1.45 -25.31
N ALA A 612 9.09 -1.98 -24.72
CA ALA A 612 10.03 -2.86 -25.40
C ALA A 612 9.39 -4.22 -25.74
N GLN A 613 8.60 -4.79 -24.83
CA GLN A 613 7.81 -6.00 -25.10
C GLN A 613 6.80 -5.81 -26.23
N LYS A 614 6.22 -4.61 -26.35
CA LYS A 614 5.33 -4.23 -27.47
C LYS A 614 6.06 -3.92 -28.77
N GLY A 615 7.39 -3.88 -28.76
CA GLY A 615 8.19 -3.51 -29.92
C GLY A 615 8.01 -2.05 -30.33
N ILE A 616 7.62 -1.17 -29.40
CA ILE A 616 7.45 0.27 -29.65
C ILE A 616 8.77 1.02 -29.46
N ILE A 617 9.60 0.56 -28.53
CA ILE A 617 10.96 1.03 -28.35
C ILE A 617 11.92 -0.15 -28.50
N GLU A 618 13.11 0.12 -29.00
CA GLU A 618 14.17 -0.89 -29.08
C GLU A 618 14.95 -0.90 -27.76
N GLN A 619 15.25 -2.10 -27.25
CA GLN A 619 16.05 -2.29 -26.04
C GLN A 619 17.45 -2.81 -26.40
N PHE A 620 18.46 -2.12 -25.88
CA PHE A 620 19.89 -2.43 -25.96
C PHE A 620 20.46 -2.61 -24.56
N SER A 621 21.74 -2.98 -24.50
CA SER A 621 22.51 -3.09 -23.26
C SER A 621 23.66 -2.10 -23.28
N ALA A 622 23.87 -1.42 -22.16
CA ALA A 622 24.97 -0.48 -21.97
C ALA A 622 25.71 -0.77 -20.66
N PRO A 623 27.05 -0.60 -20.62
CA PRO A 623 27.82 -0.93 -19.44
C PRO A 623 27.63 0.11 -18.32
N ILE A 624 27.31 -0.37 -17.12
CA ILE A 624 27.23 0.43 -15.89
C ILE A 624 28.15 -0.13 -14.81
N ARG A 625 28.69 0.76 -13.98
CA ARG A 625 29.41 0.38 -12.75
C ARG A 625 28.48 0.47 -11.55
N LEU A 626 28.41 -0.62 -10.79
CA LEU A 626 27.61 -0.71 -9.57
C LEU A 626 28.12 0.25 -8.47
N THR A 627 29.45 0.43 -8.38
CA THR A 627 30.06 1.34 -7.41
C THR A 627 31.06 2.28 -8.06
N LYS A 628 31.36 3.39 -7.38
CA LYS A 628 32.39 4.35 -7.82
C LYS A 628 33.80 3.74 -7.90
N ASP A 629 34.02 2.64 -7.18
CA ASP A 629 35.32 2.00 -7.05
C ASP A 629 35.48 0.73 -7.91
N SER A 630 34.35 0.20 -8.41
CA SER A 630 34.28 -1.00 -9.25
C SER A 630 35.12 -0.83 -10.52
N GLN A 631 35.87 -1.88 -10.86
CA GLN A 631 36.56 -2.01 -12.16
C GLN A 631 35.80 -2.92 -13.14
N THR A 632 34.82 -3.65 -12.63
CA THR A 632 33.89 -4.48 -13.42
C THR A 632 32.64 -3.66 -13.76
N SER A 633 32.10 -3.88 -14.96
CA SER A 633 30.78 -3.41 -15.35
C SER A 633 29.78 -4.56 -15.43
N VAL A 634 28.53 -4.24 -15.15
CA VAL A 634 27.36 -5.03 -15.54
C VAL A 634 26.61 -4.27 -16.63
N GLU A 635 25.53 -4.82 -17.16
CA GLU A 635 24.75 -4.16 -18.20
C GLU A 635 23.46 -3.58 -17.63
N GLU A 636 23.15 -2.33 -17.97
CA GLU A 636 21.84 -1.71 -17.80
C GLU A 636 21.10 -1.64 -19.16
N PRO A 637 19.76 -1.59 -19.17
CA PRO A 637 19.03 -1.41 -20.41
C PRO A 637 19.18 0.03 -20.92
N ALA A 638 19.33 0.14 -22.24
CA ALA A 638 19.25 1.38 -22.99
C ALA A 638 18.14 1.30 -24.03
N TYR A 639 17.47 2.41 -24.27
CA TYR A 639 16.28 2.46 -25.09
C TYR A 639 16.42 3.46 -26.22
N TYR A 640 15.86 3.12 -27.37
CA TYR A 640 15.78 3.98 -28.53
C TYR A 640 14.34 4.02 -29.07
N PHE A 641 13.92 5.20 -29.52
CA PHE A 641 12.61 5.41 -30.12
C PHE A 641 12.75 6.34 -31.33
N ASP A 642 12.20 5.92 -32.46
CA ASP A 642 12.05 6.73 -33.66
C ASP A 642 10.61 6.62 -34.18
N ALA A 643 9.87 7.73 -34.08
CA ALA A 643 8.48 7.83 -34.52
C ALA A 643 8.29 7.60 -36.04
N HIS A 644 9.36 7.64 -36.83
CA HIS A 644 9.34 7.46 -38.28
C HIS A 644 9.91 6.11 -38.73
N ASN A 645 10.32 5.24 -37.81
CA ASN A 645 10.90 3.95 -38.13
C ASN A 645 9.81 3.05 -38.76
N PRO A 646 9.93 2.66 -40.05
CA PRO A 646 8.94 1.82 -40.72
C PRO A 646 9.00 0.34 -40.31
N PHE A 647 9.90 -0.01 -39.40
CA PHE A 647 10.09 -1.36 -38.84
C PHE A 647 9.59 -1.50 -37.40
N LEU A 648 9.00 -0.44 -36.82
CA LEU A 648 8.24 -0.45 -35.56
C LEU A 648 6.73 -0.35 -35.85
#